data_AF-A0A971HYR3-F1
#
_entry.id   AF-A0A971HYR3-F1
#
_cell.length_a   1.000
_cell.length_b   1.000
_cell.length_c   1.000
_cell.angle_alpha   90.00
_cell.angle_beta   90.00
_cell.angle_gamma   90.00
#
_symmetry.space_group_name_H-M   'P 1'
#
loop_
_entity.id
_entity.type
_entity.pdbx_description
1 polymer ?
#
loop_
_entity_poly.entity_id
_entity_poly.type
_entity_poly.pdbx_seq_one_letter_code
_entity_poly.pdbx_strand_id
1 'polypeptide(L)'
;MKKGEAKLICRIMVWAIIATLFFSLVSCSGNNKRENSVNNNIIYTLDEPAFYADVISEILPLYRLEKEEDGNSIFSYINKGYAAEAFDVQALGALESGVASQWYPQYLATVVIAIDRGLTDVEISGWRDLLTAEEDVAVSDAQPHLQLIMSAISYALEGENFSLDSAANLLRELRHKERLLLNTFTAPIIICFDYQAAALIRSGQQLEILVPLEGTLTYEKGILSNEELTFRGDEERALLSAGFVLRNGSFDSKYYPQANYVSAHQLEDYSHLSKVSQNVVKVFRRNVLRTRLYSSADNREHQLLPLLYIIFVVVWLASIISRAMRQRLKRILFLIGIVLLGWIIVRLVKYQMPSNILNRYLWYGYYFFQMALPILLLWLVWRSDKMDDQPASNKALTAVTLWNAVLVAFVQTNDLHNLVFRFDLSNPSYAEDYSYGPVFYIITLSWIAELIAAIGMLLVKSSRLPRKRAFIFPLLFCLIMLVYSVGYTSRVPVFWDSDYTTVVGILSLMFLEISMQSCLVQVNNKYSGLFTHSPLNMQILNSEGKLVLASANAPQLDLELQQAALAAYPEAVRADKDTLLFSKKIVGGYAQWQEDISHLNFLHQQLEESMKKLELTHAVLEEEEKIQQELDEESAKLQVMTELEEVIAADLLRLSSMIESLPDSDQESRESGRIALLLCFVKRSSNLFFRKQETKLLSASELSAYVAELAEIAQYFGMKILVNSEIKEEIPVLQARSLYEFTYSVVDRAAQAENPHLLLHLLTEKDQIVLRFIASEDLRSFEPEIDLQAEISSAGGSFACKDLDGAVGISLAFPRAGE
;
A
#
# COMPACT_ATOMS: atom_id res chain seq x y z
N MET A 1 -0.63 -0.67 14.28
CA MET A 1 0.26 -1.77 13.81
C MET A 1 -0.54 -3.07 13.76
N LYS A 2 -0.47 -3.86 12.68
CA LYS A 2 -1.02 -5.23 12.71
C LYS A 2 -0.24 -6.03 13.76
N LYS A 3 -0.92 -6.81 14.62
CA LYS A 3 -0.29 -7.67 15.66
C LYS A 3 0.88 -8.52 15.12
N GLY A 4 0.85 -8.88 13.83
CA GLY A 4 1.92 -9.63 13.17
C GLY A 4 3.23 -8.85 12.96
N GLU A 5 3.18 -7.57 12.61
CA GLU A 5 4.38 -6.74 12.36
C GLU A 5 5.10 -6.39 13.67
N ALA A 6 4.34 -6.09 14.73
CA ALA A 6 4.87 -5.89 16.08
C ALA A 6 5.58 -7.16 16.59
N LYS A 7 4.93 -8.32 16.44
CA LYS A 7 5.52 -9.62 16.77
C LYS A 7 6.75 -9.92 15.92
N LEU A 8 6.78 -9.52 14.66
CA LEU A 8 7.93 -9.73 13.78
C LEU A 8 9.11 -8.84 14.18
N ILE A 9 8.88 -7.56 14.52
CA ILE A 9 9.93 -6.66 15.02
C ILE A 9 10.45 -7.14 16.38
N CYS A 10 9.57 -7.52 17.31
CA CYS A 10 9.99 -8.15 18.56
C CYS A 10 10.74 -9.46 18.32
N ARG A 11 10.30 -10.31 17.38
CA ARG A 11 11.02 -11.53 17.02
C ARG A 11 12.37 -11.21 16.40
N ILE A 12 12.49 -10.21 15.54
CA ILE A 12 13.78 -9.79 14.95
C ILE A 12 14.69 -9.22 16.03
N MET A 13 14.18 -8.41 16.94
CA MET A 13 14.93 -7.89 18.08
C MET A 13 15.38 -9.04 18.98
N VAL A 14 14.50 -9.98 19.30
CA VAL A 14 14.81 -11.18 20.10
C VAL A 14 15.77 -12.09 19.35
N TRP A 15 15.64 -12.30 18.05
CA TRP A 15 16.58 -13.11 17.25
C TRP A 15 17.90 -12.41 17.03
N ALA A 16 17.94 -11.08 16.93
CA ALA A 16 19.18 -10.31 16.85
C ALA A 16 19.90 -10.33 18.20
N ILE A 17 19.16 -10.16 19.31
CA ILE A 17 19.67 -10.27 20.68
C ILE A 17 20.12 -11.71 20.96
N ILE A 18 19.33 -12.71 20.58
CA ILE A 18 19.69 -14.14 20.68
C ILE A 18 20.86 -14.44 19.78
N ALA A 19 20.96 -13.92 18.55
CA ALA A 19 22.13 -14.11 17.70
C ALA A 19 23.36 -13.47 18.33
N THR A 20 23.28 -12.25 18.85
CA THR A 20 24.40 -11.61 19.55
C THR A 20 24.79 -12.35 20.83
N LEU A 21 23.80 -12.83 21.61
CA LEU A 21 24.01 -13.64 22.82
C LEU A 21 24.56 -15.02 22.47
N PHE A 22 24.08 -15.64 21.40
CA PHE A 22 24.51 -16.94 20.90
C PHE A 22 25.92 -16.84 20.32
N PHE A 23 26.29 -15.75 19.66
CA PHE A 23 27.66 -15.52 19.19
C PHE A 23 28.61 -15.15 20.33
N SER A 24 28.17 -14.39 21.34
CA SER A 24 28.95 -14.20 22.58
C SER A 24 29.07 -15.50 23.39
N LEU A 25 28.05 -16.36 23.35
CA LEU A 25 28.03 -17.64 24.06
C LEU A 25 28.74 -18.74 23.28
N VAL A 26 28.73 -18.78 21.94
CA VAL A 26 29.46 -19.77 21.12
C VAL A 26 30.97 -19.51 21.21
N SER A 27 31.39 -18.26 21.43
CA SER A 27 32.77 -17.97 21.83
C SER A 27 33.11 -18.47 23.25
N CYS A 28 32.12 -18.86 24.07
CA CYS A 28 32.27 -19.39 25.43
C CYS A 28 31.65 -20.79 25.63
N SER A 29 31.14 -21.44 24.58
CA SER A 29 30.32 -22.65 24.68
C SER A 29 30.41 -23.43 23.38
N GLY A 30 31.61 -23.95 23.13
CA GLY A 30 31.75 -25.21 22.41
C GLY A 30 31.42 -26.36 23.36
N ASN A 31 30.22 -26.38 23.95
CA ASN A 31 29.77 -27.53 24.74
C ASN A 31 29.25 -28.60 23.75
N ASN A 32 30.17 -29.09 22.91
CA ASN A 32 29.95 -30.37 22.25
C ASN A 32 29.96 -31.44 23.34
N LYS A 33 28.99 -32.35 23.27
CA LYS A 33 28.87 -33.51 24.15
C LYS A 33 30.26 -34.06 24.45
N ARG A 34 30.58 -34.24 25.75
CA ARG A 34 31.71 -35.04 26.23
C ARG A 34 31.68 -36.39 25.52
N GLU A 35 32.41 -36.52 24.42
CA GLU A 35 32.85 -37.82 23.97
C GLU A 35 33.89 -38.25 25.00
N ASN A 36 33.57 -39.29 25.76
CA ASN A 36 34.48 -39.95 26.69
C ASN A 36 35.58 -40.70 25.91
N SER A 37 36.26 -40.04 24.98
CA SER A 37 37.54 -40.50 24.45
C SER A 37 38.62 -39.78 25.25
N VAL A 38 39.35 -40.55 26.05
CA VAL A 38 40.60 -40.09 26.67
C VAL A 38 41.52 -39.67 25.51
N ASN A 39 41.63 -38.38 25.27
CA ASN A 39 42.51 -37.83 24.25
C ASN A 39 43.89 -37.66 24.87
N ASN A 40 44.78 -38.62 24.62
CA ASN A 40 46.17 -38.58 25.07
C ASN A 40 47.00 -37.59 24.26
N ASN A 41 46.55 -36.35 24.10
CA ASN A 41 47.21 -35.35 23.29
C ASN A 41 47.45 -34.08 24.13
N ILE A 42 48.67 -33.54 24.05
CA ILE A 42 49.07 -32.29 24.71
C ILE A 42 49.35 -31.25 23.62
N ILE A 43 48.69 -30.10 23.73
CA ILE A 43 48.91 -28.95 22.86
C ILE A 43 50.01 -28.07 23.46
N TYR A 44 51.06 -27.80 22.67
CA TYR A 44 52.13 -26.88 23.04
C TYR A 44 52.21 -25.71 22.05
N THR A 45 52.69 -24.56 22.53
CA THR A 45 52.69 -23.30 21.76
C THR A 45 53.90 -23.20 20.82
N LEU A 46 53.69 -22.51 19.69
CA LEU A 46 54.64 -22.29 18.58
C LEU A 46 55.91 -21.51 18.92
N ASP A 47 55.88 -20.79 20.04
CA ASP A 47 56.88 -19.78 20.43
C ASP A 47 58.04 -20.35 21.24
N GLU A 48 58.06 -21.67 21.42
CA GLU A 48 59.10 -22.40 22.12
C GLU A 48 60.07 -23.09 21.18
N PRO A 49 61.36 -23.21 21.57
CA PRO A 49 62.25 -24.12 20.89
C PRO A 49 61.74 -25.56 20.96
N ALA A 50 62.14 -26.37 19.97
CA ALA A 50 61.87 -27.82 19.92
C ALA A 50 62.21 -28.58 21.23
N PHE A 51 63.03 -28.00 22.11
CA PHE A 51 63.49 -28.60 23.35
C PHE A 51 62.41 -28.79 24.42
N TYR A 52 61.34 -27.97 24.47
CA TYR A 52 60.26 -28.24 25.43
C TYR A 52 59.44 -29.45 25.02
N ALA A 53 59.15 -29.59 23.72
CA ALA A 53 58.49 -30.77 23.18
C ALA A 53 59.28 -32.05 23.51
N ASP A 54 60.62 -31.99 23.45
CA ASP A 54 61.48 -33.10 23.89
C ASP A 54 61.31 -33.42 25.39
N VAL A 55 61.26 -32.38 26.24
CA VAL A 55 61.02 -32.54 27.70
C VAL A 55 59.66 -33.17 27.97
N ILE A 56 58.57 -32.65 27.37
CA ILE A 56 57.23 -33.20 27.56
C ILE A 56 57.15 -34.65 27.07
N SER A 57 57.83 -34.98 25.97
CA SER A 57 57.90 -36.36 25.47
C SER A 57 58.61 -37.30 26.45
N GLU A 58 59.59 -36.81 27.21
CA GLU A 58 60.30 -37.57 28.23
C GLU A 58 59.45 -37.78 29.50
N ILE A 59 58.83 -36.71 30.00
CA ILE A 59 58.08 -36.75 31.28
C ILE A 59 56.65 -37.29 31.14
N LEU A 60 56.05 -37.19 29.95
CA LEU A 60 54.69 -37.64 29.63
C LEU A 60 54.67 -38.53 28.36
N PRO A 61 55.37 -39.68 28.34
CA PRO A 61 55.55 -40.51 27.14
C PRO A 61 54.27 -41.20 26.63
N LEU A 62 53.20 -41.18 27.43
CA LEU A 62 51.89 -41.72 27.08
C LEU A 62 51.03 -40.74 26.27
N TYR A 63 51.48 -39.49 26.15
CA TYR A 63 50.78 -38.41 25.46
C TYR A 63 51.51 -38.06 24.16
N ARG A 64 50.75 -37.75 23.12
CA ARG A 64 51.27 -37.25 21.84
C ARG A 64 51.23 -35.73 21.85
N LEU A 65 52.31 -35.13 21.40
CA LEU A 65 52.38 -33.68 21.24
C LEU A 65 51.76 -33.28 19.91
N GLU A 66 50.80 -32.37 19.99
CA GLU A 66 50.23 -31.71 18.84
C GLU A 66 50.55 -30.22 18.91
N LYS A 67 50.90 -29.67 17.76
CA LYS A 67 51.24 -28.25 17.64
C LYS A 67 49.96 -27.42 17.68
N GLU A 68 49.98 -26.31 18.40
CA GLU A 68 48.88 -25.35 18.38
C GLU A 68 48.55 -24.91 16.94
N GLU A 69 47.28 -24.95 16.56
CA GLU A 69 46.79 -24.45 15.28
C GLU A 69 46.38 -22.98 15.42
N ASP A 70 46.85 -22.14 14.50
CA ASP A 70 46.56 -20.70 14.50
C ASP A 70 45.05 -20.41 14.57
N GLY A 71 44.65 -19.68 15.61
CA GLY A 71 43.29 -19.14 15.77
C GLY A 71 42.36 -19.93 16.70
N ASN A 72 42.82 -21.05 17.29
CA ASN A 72 42.09 -21.73 18.37
C ASN A 72 42.54 -21.18 19.74
N SER A 73 41.59 -20.89 20.64
CA SER A 73 41.95 -20.55 22.03
C SER A 73 42.38 -21.79 22.81
N ILE A 74 43.30 -21.66 23.77
CA ILE A 74 43.68 -22.72 24.73
C ILE A 74 42.42 -23.39 25.33
N PHE A 75 41.41 -22.61 25.73
CA PHE A 75 40.15 -23.11 26.27
C PHE A 75 39.37 -24.03 25.31
N SER A 76 39.53 -23.85 24.00
CA SER A 76 38.89 -24.71 23.01
C SER A 76 39.51 -26.11 22.98
N TYR A 77 40.82 -26.22 23.25
CA TYR A 77 41.53 -27.49 23.36
C TYR A 77 41.16 -28.20 24.66
N ILE A 78 41.15 -27.48 25.78
CA ILE A 78 40.71 -28.00 27.08
C ILE A 78 39.28 -28.57 27.01
N ASN A 79 38.35 -27.87 26.34
CA ASN A 79 36.97 -28.32 26.14
C ASN A 79 36.85 -29.58 25.25
N LYS A 80 37.81 -29.80 24.35
CA LYS A 80 37.89 -31.02 23.52
C LYS A 80 38.60 -32.18 24.25
N GLY A 81 38.97 -32.00 25.52
CA GLY A 81 39.63 -33.02 26.34
C GLY A 81 41.15 -33.10 26.14
N TYR A 82 41.77 -32.14 25.45
CA TYR A 82 43.23 -32.04 25.37
C TYR A 82 43.78 -31.37 26.62
N ALA A 83 45.00 -31.74 27.03
CA ALA A 83 45.81 -30.90 27.91
C ALA A 83 46.51 -29.83 27.05
N ALA A 84 46.68 -28.63 27.59
CA ALA A 84 47.27 -27.52 26.83
C ALA A 84 48.20 -26.70 27.71
N GLU A 85 49.27 -26.21 27.10
CA GLU A 85 50.16 -25.27 27.74
C GLU A 85 49.47 -23.91 27.97
N ALA A 86 49.73 -23.28 29.10
CA ALA A 86 49.21 -21.97 29.44
C ALA A 86 50.17 -21.19 30.35
N PHE A 87 50.01 -19.87 30.44
CA PHE A 87 50.56 -19.09 31.55
C PHE A 87 49.62 -19.17 32.77
N ASP A 88 50.15 -19.00 33.98
CA ASP A 88 49.38 -18.92 35.22
C ASP A 88 48.22 -17.91 35.16
N VAL A 89 48.42 -16.75 34.55
CA VAL A 89 47.38 -15.73 34.32
C VAL A 89 46.17 -16.32 33.58
N GLN A 90 46.40 -17.24 32.64
CA GLN A 90 45.36 -17.92 31.88
C GLN A 90 44.80 -19.13 32.65
N ALA A 91 45.68 -19.90 33.30
CA ALA A 91 45.33 -21.11 34.05
C ALA A 91 44.45 -20.82 35.27
N LEU A 92 44.79 -19.81 36.07
CA LEU A 92 44.02 -19.42 37.25
C LEU A 92 42.59 -18.99 36.86
N GLY A 93 42.46 -18.19 35.80
CA GLY A 93 41.14 -17.83 35.26
C GLY A 93 40.37 -19.05 34.73
N ALA A 94 41.05 -20.04 34.17
CA ALA A 94 40.43 -21.29 33.72
C ALA A 94 39.90 -22.15 34.88
N LEU A 95 40.65 -22.21 35.98
CA LEU A 95 40.27 -22.93 37.19
C LEU A 95 39.07 -22.27 37.88
N GLU A 96 39.10 -20.95 38.04
CA GLU A 96 38.00 -20.18 38.66
C GLU A 96 36.69 -20.29 37.87
N SER A 97 36.78 -20.32 36.55
CA SER A 97 35.61 -20.47 35.66
C SER A 97 35.16 -21.92 35.49
N GLY A 98 35.90 -22.90 36.03
CA GLY A 98 35.61 -24.33 35.93
C GLY A 98 35.80 -24.92 34.53
N VAL A 99 36.55 -24.24 33.66
CA VAL A 99 36.88 -24.73 32.31
C VAL A 99 37.95 -25.82 32.36
N ALA A 100 38.89 -25.72 33.31
CA ALA A 100 39.92 -26.71 33.61
C ALA A 100 39.76 -27.23 35.03
N SER A 101 40.26 -28.45 35.30
CA SER A 101 40.18 -29.07 36.63
C SER A 101 41.52 -29.08 37.37
N GLN A 102 42.65 -29.09 36.66
CA GLN A 102 43.99 -29.20 37.21
C GLN A 102 44.97 -28.25 36.49
N TRP A 103 45.93 -27.71 37.24
CA TRP A 103 47.01 -26.85 36.76
C TRP A 103 48.36 -27.37 37.27
N TYR A 104 49.29 -27.61 36.35
CA TYR A 104 50.63 -28.13 36.64
C TYR A 104 51.68 -27.11 36.20
N PRO A 105 52.08 -26.16 37.06
CA PRO A 105 53.13 -25.20 36.75
C PRO A 105 54.50 -25.89 36.71
N GLN A 106 55.28 -25.62 35.67
CA GLN A 106 56.52 -26.34 35.38
C GLN A 106 57.76 -25.46 35.52
N TYR A 107 57.74 -24.27 34.92
CA TYR A 107 58.90 -23.38 34.89
C TYR A 107 58.51 -21.90 34.96
N LEU A 108 59.48 -21.03 35.23
CA LEU A 108 59.30 -19.58 35.27
C LEU A 108 59.62 -18.96 33.90
N ALA A 109 58.77 -18.03 33.48
CA ALA A 109 58.91 -17.26 32.26
C ALA A 109 58.99 -15.77 32.62
N THR A 110 60.20 -15.22 32.56
CA THR A 110 60.47 -13.81 32.86
C THR A 110 60.59 -12.98 31.60
N VAL A 111 59.96 -11.81 31.55
CA VAL A 111 60.12 -10.89 30.42
C VAL A 111 61.47 -10.18 30.54
N VAL A 112 62.31 -10.27 29.51
CA VAL A 112 63.70 -9.78 29.49
C VAL A 112 64.01 -9.02 28.21
N ILE A 113 65.18 -8.37 28.20
CA ILE A 113 65.79 -7.79 27.01
C ILE A 113 66.95 -8.73 26.61
N ALA A 114 66.85 -9.37 25.46
CA ALA A 114 67.94 -10.16 24.89
C ALA A 114 68.73 -9.30 23.89
N ILE A 115 70.05 -9.25 24.06
CA ILE A 115 70.95 -8.42 23.25
C ILE A 115 71.90 -9.33 22.50
N ASP A 116 71.91 -9.28 21.17
CA ASP A 116 72.85 -10.06 20.35
C ASP A 116 74.20 -9.37 20.30
N ARG A 117 75.15 -9.87 21.09
CA ARG A 117 76.54 -9.39 21.14
C ARG A 117 77.34 -9.73 19.89
N GLY A 118 76.80 -10.56 19.01
CA GLY A 118 77.34 -10.74 17.66
C GLY A 118 76.96 -9.59 16.71
N LEU A 119 75.90 -8.82 17.03
CA LEU A 119 75.38 -7.74 16.19
C LEU A 119 75.64 -6.35 16.78
N THR A 120 75.62 -6.19 18.11
CA THR A 120 75.78 -4.87 18.75
C THR A 120 76.51 -4.93 20.10
N ASP A 121 77.27 -3.85 20.38
CA ASP A 121 78.00 -3.64 21.63
C ASP A 121 77.33 -2.60 22.54
N VAL A 122 76.08 -2.20 22.27
CA VAL A 122 75.38 -1.17 23.05
C VAL A 122 75.16 -1.63 24.50
N GLU A 123 75.50 -0.76 25.46
CA GLU A 123 75.22 -0.99 26.87
C GLU A 123 73.78 -0.55 27.19
N ILE A 124 72.96 -1.51 27.64
CA ILE A 124 71.57 -1.31 28.04
C ILE A 124 71.45 -1.84 29.46
N SER A 125 70.85 -1.05 30.35
CA SER A 125 70.63 -1.46 31.74
C SER A 125 69.14 -1.67 32.06
N GLY A 126 68.25 -1.11 31.24
CA GLY A 126 66.84 -1.07 31.54
C GLY A 126 65.94 -0.74 30.36
N TRP A 127 64.64 -0.66 30.62
CA TRP A 127 63.64 -0.34 29.60
C TRP A 127 63.87 1.05 28.98
N ARG A 128 64.21 2.05 29.80
CA ARG A 128 64.34 3.44 29.32
C ARG A 128 65.51 3.63 28.36
N ASP A 129 66.56 2.83 28.50
CA ASP A 129 67.76 2.88 27.65
C ASP A 129 67.47 2.42 26.21
N LEU A 130 66.37 1.68 25.97
CA LEU A 130 65.95 1.32 24.62
C LEU A 130 65.66 2.56 23.75
N LEU A 131 65.21 3.66 24.37
CA LEU A 131 64.93 4.91 23.68
C LEU A 131 66.20 5.65 23.24
N THR A 132 67.29 5.51 24.00
CA THR A 132 68.58 6.15 23.72
C THR A 132 69.49 5.32 22.83
N ALA A 133 69.37 3.99 22.86
CA ALA A 133 70.01 3.09 21.90
C ALA A 133 69.63 3.49 20.46
N GLU A 134 70.47 3.18 19.46
CA GLU A 134 70.17 3.41 18.04
C GLU A 134 69.74 2.13 17.30
N GLU A 135 69.92 0.97 17.93
CA GLU A 135 69.68 -0.36 17.34
C GLU A 135 68.19 -0.69 17.19
N ASP A 136 67.87 -1.58 16.26
CA ASP A 136 66.51 -2.10 16.08
C ASP A 136 66.08 -2.99 17.25
N VAL A 137 64.83 -2.81 17.68
CA VAL A 137 64.22 -3.54 18.79
C VAL A 137 63.06 -4.37 18.26
N ALA A 138 63.12 -5.67 18.46
CA ALA A 138 62.04 -6.59 18.13
C ALA A 138 61.11 -6.87 19.33
N VAL A 139 59.82 -7.00 19.05
CA VAL A 139 58.82 -7.47 20.02
C VAL A 139 57.79 -8.37 19.33
N SER A 140 57.26 -9.36 20.05
CA SER A 140 56.16 -10.18 19.56
C SER A 140 54.81 -9.45 19.72
N ASP A 141 53.99 -9.44 18.66
CA ASP A 141 52.60 -8.97 18.72
C ASP A 141 51.58 -10.11 18.92
N ALA A 142 52.07 -11.36 18.99
CA ALA A 142 51.28 -12.55 19.23
C ALA A 142 50.64 -12.52 20.62
N GLN A 143 49.46 -13.14 20.73
CA GLN A 143 48.74 -13.29 22.00
C GLN A 143 48.99 -14.69 22.55
N PRO A 144 49.25 -14.86 23.86
CA PRO A 144 49.16 -13.87 24.94
C PRO A 144 50.42 -13.03 25.17
N HIS A 145 51.51 -13.24 24.45
CA HIS A 145 52.82 -12.64 24.72
C HIS A 145 52.82 -11.11 24.78
N LEU A 146 52.20 -10.44 23.81
CA LEU A 146 52.11 -8.98 23.82
C LEU A 146 51.42 -8.46 25.10
N GLN A 147 50.41 -9.17 25.63
CA GLN A 147 49.73 -8.78 26.87
C GLN A 147 50.67 -8.81 28.07
N LEU A 148 51.43 -9.90 28.19
CA LEU A 148 52.35 -10.10 29.30
C LEU A 148 53.56 -9.16 29.19
N ILE A 149 54.15 -9.02 27.99
CA ILE A 149 55.28 -8.12 27.74
C ILE A 149 54.90 -6.66 28.02
N MET A 150 53.78 -6.18 27.45
CA MET A 150 53.35 -4.79 27.71
C MET A 150 53.02 -4.56 29.19
N SER A 151 52.47 -5.56 29.88
CA SER A 151 52.21 -5.47 31.32
C SER A 151 53.50 -5.45 32.12
N ALA A 152 54.51 -6.22 31.75
CA ALA A 152 55.82 -6.24 32.41
C ALA A 152 56.54 -4.90 32.30
N ILE A 153 56.59 -4.33 31.08
CA ILE A 153 57.18 -2.99 30.85
C ILE A 153 56.41 -1.93 31.65
N SER A 154 55.08 -2.01 31.66
CA SER A 154 54.24 -1.05 32.38
C SER A 154 54.43 -1.13 33.90
N TYR A 155 54.44 -2.34 34.45
CA TYR A 155 54.70 -2.58 35.87
C TYR A 155 56.08 -2.05 36.28
N ALA A 156 57.11 -2.30 35.48
CA ALA A 156 58.46 -1.81 35.75
C ALA A 156 58.55 -0.27 35.77
N LEU A 157 57.80 0.40 34.90
CA LEU A 157 57.88 1.86 34.76
C LEU A 157 56.92 2.63 35.68
N GLU A 158 55.81 1.99 36.11
CA GLU A 158 54.71 2.65 36.84
C GLU A 158 54.41 2.03 38.22
N GLY A 159 54.90 0.83 38.51
CA GLY A 159 54.66 0.08 39.75
C GLY A 159 53.37 -0.76 39.76
N GLU A 160 52.90 -1.16 40.95
CA GLU A 160 51.78 -2.10 41.12
C GLU A 160 50.45 -1.65 40.47
N ASN A 161 50.18 -0.34 40.45
CA ASN A 161 48.97 0.26 39.90
C ASN A 161 49.18 0.79 38.46
N PHE A 162 49.98 0.07 37.66
CA PHE A 162 50.32 0.49 36.30
C PHE A 162 49.13 0.65 35.34
N SER A 163 49.21 1.66 34.50
CA SER A 163 48.47 1.80 33.24
C SER A 163 49.29 1.20 32.09
N LEU A 164 48.76 1.21 30.86
CA LEU A 164 49.52 0.80 29.66
C LEU A 164 50.27 1.96 29.00
N ASP A 165 50.21 3.16 29.56
CA ASP A 165 50.64 4.36 28.86
C ASP A 165 52.16 4.44 28.72
N SER A 166 52.94 4.07 29.74
CA SER A 166 54.41 4.11 29.65
C SER A 166 54.96 3.08 28.67
N ALA A 167 54.46 1.85 28.70
CA ALA A 167 54.85 0.83 27.72
C ALA A 167 54.42 1.22 26.29
N ALA A 168 53.20 1.74 26.12
CA ALA A 168 52.73 2.21 24.82
C ALA A 168 53.55 3.40 24.31
N ASN A 169 53.91 4.35 25.18
CA ASN A 169 54.74 5.50 24.81
C ASN A 169 56.14 5.04 24.39
N LEU A 170 56.75 4.12 25.12
CA LEU A 170 58.06 3.56 24.81
C LEU A 170 58.07 2.89 23.43
N LEU A 171 57.16 1.94 23.20
CA LEU A 171 57.06 1.25 21.92
C LEU A 171 56.67 2.20 20.78
N ARG A 172 55.83 3.22 21.04
CA ARG A 172 55.46 4.25 20.06
C ARG A 172 56.67 5.08 19.65
N GLU A 173 57.54 5.46 20.59
CA GLU A 173 58.74 6.21 20.26
C GLU A 173 59.73 5.37 19.44
N LEU A 174 59.92 4.09 19.79
CA LEU A 174 60.70 3.16 18.97
C LEU A 174 60.12 3.05 17.56
N ARG A 175 58.79 2.97 17.44
CA ARG A 175 58.10 2.94 16.14
C ARG A 175 58.25 4.23 15.36
N HIS A 176 58.15 5.39 16.01
CA HIS A 176 58.35 6.69 15.37
C HIS A 176 59.78 6.87 14.85
N LYS A 177 60.76 6.24 15.50
CA LYS A 177 62.15 6.16 15.03
C LYS A 177 62.39 5.06 13.99
N GLU A 178 61.34 4.37 13.52
CA GLU A 178 61.39 3.25 12.57
C GLU A 178 62.19 2.02 13.05
N ARG A 179 62.44 1.92 14.37
CA ARG A 179 63.28 0.88 14.99
C ARG A 179 62.50 -0.28 15.61
N LEU A 180 61.16 -0.22 15.59
CA LEU A 180 60.32 -1.28 16.15
C LEU A 180 59.98 -2.33 15.09
N LEU A 181 60.61 -3.51 15.22
CA LEU A 181 60.33 -4.70 14.42
C LEU A 181 59.35 -5.62 15.15
N LEU A 182 58.45 -6.27 14.40
CA LEU A 182 57.42 -7.15 14.96
C LEU A 182 57.68 -8.60 14.56
N ASN A 183 57.49 -9.53 15.50
CA ASN A 183 57.55 -10.98 15.29
C ASN A 183 58.83 -11.47 14.61
N THR A 184 59.98 -10.92 14.99
CA THR A 184 61.29 -11.38 14.50
C THR A 184 62.25 -11.62 15.66
N PHE A 185 63.13 -12.61 15.50
CA PHE A 185 64.23 -12.91 16.42
C PHE A 185 65.60 -12.58 15.79
N THR A 186 65.62 -11.78 14.72
CA THR A 186 66.86 -11.40 14.00
C THR A 186 67.35 -10.00 14.32
N ALA A 187 66.66 -9.27 15.21
CA ALA A 187 67.04 -7.91 15.59
C ALA A 187 68.19 -7.93 16.60
N PRO A 188 69.05 -6.88 16.64
CA PRO A 188 70.11 -6.77 17.64
C PRO A 188 69.59 -6.77 19.09
N ILE A 189 68.40 -6.21 19.32
CA ILE A 189 67.74 -6.19 20.62
C ILE A 189 66.36 -6.84 20.48
N ILE A 190 66.02 -7.75 21.38
CA ILE A 190 64.76 -8.50 21.36
C ILE A 190 64.10 -8.42 22.74
N ILE A 191 62.84 -7.98 22.79
CA ILE A 191 62.00 -8.07 23.99
C ILE A 191 61.24 -9.39 23.92
N CYS A 192 61.61 -10.35 24.77
CA CYS A 192 61.06 -11.69 24.76
C CYS A 192 61.05 -12.30 26.17
N PHE A 193 60.63 -13.55 26.29
CA PHE A 193 60.82 -14.30 27.52
C PHE A 193 62.24 -14.87 27.61
N ASP A 194 62.74 -15.02 28.84
CA ASP A 194 64.04 -15.59 29.17
C ASP A 194 64.29 -16.97 28.53
N TYR A 195 63.31 -17.86 28.56
CA TYR A 195 63.41 -19.17 27.92
C TYR A 195 63.56 -19.08 26.39
N GLN A 196 63.01 -18.05 25.73
CA GLN A 196 63.14 -17.83 24.29
C GLN A 196 64.54 -17.32 23.94
N ALA A 197 65.14 -16.50 24.80
CA ALA A 197 66.52 -16.09 24.63
C ALA A 197 67.49 -17.26 24.87
N ALA A 198 67.26 -18.06 25.92
CA ALA A 198 68.06 -19.26 26.22
C ALA A 198 68.01 -20.29 25.08
N ALA A 199 66.86 -20.45 24.45
CA ALA A 199 66.68 -21.26 23.25
C ALA A 199 67.61 -20.84 22.10
N LEU A 200 67.68 -19.54 21.84
CA LEU A 200 68.50 -18.95 20.79
C LEU A 200 70.00 -19.08 21.11
N ILE A 201 70.40 -18.88 22.37
CA ILE A 201 71.76 -19.15 22.86
C ILE A 201 72.14 -20.61 22.60
N ARG A 202 71.25 -21.55 22.91
CA ARG A 202 71.46 -22.98 22.65
C ARG A 202 71.57 -23.31 21.16
N SER A 203 70.87 -22.57 20.29
CA SER A 203 70.99 -22.70 18.84
C SER A 203 72.29 -22.11 18.27
N GLY A 204 73.11 -21.44 19.10
CA GLY A 204 74.43 -20.93 18.76
C GLY A 204 74.53 -19.41 18.62
N GLN A 205 73.46 -18.65 18.93
CA GLN A 205 73.51 -17.19 18.94
C GLN A 205 74.25 -16.65 20.17
N GLN A 206 74.90 -15.50 20.04
CA GLN A 206 75.66 -14.85 21.11
C GLN A 206 74.81 -13.82 21.85
N LEU A 207 73.70 -14.28 22.44
CA LEU A 207 72.80 -13.39 23.18
C LEU A 207 73.23 -13.22 24.64
N GLU A 208 73.11 -11.99 25.12
CA GLU A 208 73.10 -11.66 26.54
C GLU A 208 71.66 -11.48 27.03
N ILE A 209 71.29 -12.15 28.12
CA ILE A 209 69.99 -12.01 28.76
C ILE A 209 70.08 -10.93 29.84
N LEU A 210 69.46 -9.78 29.60
CA LEU A 210 69.39 -8.66 30.53
C LEU A 210 68.03 -8.63 31.23
N VAL A 211 68.05 -8.71 32.56
CA VAL A 211 66.89 -8.42 33.40
C VAL A 211 66.90 -6.91 33.73
N PRO A 212 65.88 -6.13 33.32
CA PRO A 212 65.88 -4.67 33.48
C PRO A 212 65.95 -4.19 34.93
N LEU A 213 66.75 -3.15 35.18
CA LEU A 213 66.93 -2.59 36.53
C LEU A 213 65.67 -1.92 37.10
N GLU A 214 64.80 -1.35 36.25
CA GLU A 214 63.54 -0.76 36.70
C GLU A 214 62.53 -1.81 37.18
N GLY A 215 62.76 -3.07 36.83
CA GLY A 215 61.91 -4.20 37.17
C GLY A 215 61.38 -4.94 35.96
N THR A 216 60.79 -6.10 36.20
CA THR A 216 60.03 -6.87 35.20
C THR A 216 59.07 -7.82 35.90
N LEU A 217 58.22 -8.49 35.13
CA LEU A 217 57.31 -9.52 35.63
C LEU A 217 57.79 -10.93 35.24
N THR A 218 57.66 -11.83 36.20
CA THR A 218 57.85 -13.28 36.04
C THR A 218 56.51 -13.98 36.20
N TYR A 219 56.24 -14.90 35.29
CA TYR A 219 55.02 -15.71 35.24
C TYR A 219 55.37 -17.20 35.38
N GLU A 220 54.45 -18.03 35.89
CA GLU A 220 54.60 -19.47 35.76
C GLU A 220 54.02 -19.95 34.43
N LYS A 221 54.69 -20.90 33.79
CA LYS A 221 54.22 -21.59 32.58
C LYS A 221 54.21 -23.09 32.82
N GLY A 222 53.26 -23.78 32.22
CA GLY A 222 53.02 -25.20 32.49
C GLY A 222 51.76 -25.73 31.81
N ILE A 223 51.26 -26.86 32.31
CA ILE A 223 50.21 -27.63 31.63
C ILE A 223 48.87 -27.50 32.37
N LEU A 224 47.85 -27.08 31.63
CA LEU A 224 46.47 -27.02 32.06
C LEU A 224 45.72 -28.27 31.53
N SER A 225 44.96 -28.94 32.40
CA SER A 225 44.27 -30.19 32.03
C SER A 225 42.92 -30.33 32.71
N ASN A 226 42.02 -31.07 32.06
CA ASN A 226 40.76 -31.56 32.64
C ASN A 226 40.90 -32.95 33.28
N GLU A 227 41.98 -33.66 32.99
CA GLU A 227 42.32 -34.98 33.51
C GLU A 227 43.61 -34.93 34.34
N GLU A 228 43.76 -35.88 35.26
CA GLU A 228 44.95 -35.98 36.09
C GLU A 228 46.13 -36.50 35.26
N LEU A 229 47.21 -35.70 35.20
CA LEU A 229 48.43 -36.05 34.46
C LEU A 229 49.39 -36.82 35.36
N THR A 230 50.00 -37.88 34.82
CA THR A 230 50.97 -38.72 35.54
C THR A 230 52.38 -38.53 34.98
N PHE A 231 53.13 -37.63 35.62
CA PHE A 231 54.51 -37.34 35.26
C PHE A 231 55.44 -38.50 35.64
N ARG A 232 56.40 -38.81 34.76
CA ARG A 232 57.46 -39.82 34.98
C ARG A 232 58.84 -39.17 34.92
N GLY A 233 59.76 -39.70 35.70
CA GLY A 233 61.14 -39.20 35.72
C GLY A 233 61.32 -37.98 36.63
N ASP A 234 62.44 -37.29 36.44
CA ASP A 234 62.80 -36.09 37.18
C ASP A 234 62.54 -34.86 36.30
N GLU A 235 61.35 -34.29 36.46
CA GLU A 235 60.86 -33.14 35.69
C GLU A 235 61.80 -31.92 35.82
N GLU A 236 62.24 -31.61 37.04
CA GLU A 236 63.12 -30.48 37.31
C GLU A 236 64.46 -30.64 36.58
N ARG A 237 65.02 -31.86 36.60
CA ARG A 237 66.26 -32.13 35.87
C ARG A 237 66.08 -32.03 34.35
N ALA A 238 64.97 -32.54 33.82
CA ALA A 238 64.68 -32.46 32.38
C ALA A 238 64.55 -31.00 31.92
N LEU A 239 63.75 -30.20 32.63
CA LEU A 239 63.57 -28.77 32.37
C LEU A 239 64.87 -27.96 32.51
N LEU A 240 65.64 -28.20 33.57
CA LEU A 240 66.91 -27.51 33.79
C LEU A 240 67.92 -27.82 32.69
N SER A 241 68.03 -29.09 32.28
CA SER A 241 68.92 -29.51 31.19
C SER A 241 68.48 -28.96 29.82
N ALA A 242 67.17 -28.70 29.67
CA ALA A 242 66.61 -28.12 28.46
C ALA A 242 66.81 -26.59 28.37
N GLY A 243 67.17 -25.94 29.48
CA GLY A 243 67.47 -24.50 29.54
C GLY A 243 66.35 -23.65 30.13
N PHE A 244 65.38 -24.24 30.83
CA PHE A 244 64.30 -23.51 31.50
C PHE A 244 64.70 -23.12 32.94
N VAL A 245 64.15 -22.01 33.42
CA VAL A 245 64.32 -21.56 34.82
C VAL A 245 63.29 -22.30 35.69
N LEU A 246 63.75 -23.03 36.69
CA LEU A 246 62.88 -23.78 37.59
C LEU A 246 62.09 -22.83 38.51
N ARG A 247 60.99 -23.33 39.07
CA ARG A 247 60.11 -22.58 39.99
C ARG A 247 60.79 -22.14 41.29
N ASN A 248 61.85 -22.84 41.68
CA ASN A 248 62.69 -22.45 42.81
C ASN A 248 63.74 -21.38 42.45
N GLY A 249 63.73 -20.87 41.22
CA GLY A 249 64.68 -19.88 40.69
C GLY A 249 66.00 -20.47 40.20
N SER A 250 66.17 -21.80 40.20
CA SER A 250 67.40 -22.45 39.71
C SER A 250 67.46 -22.43 38.18
N PHE A 251 68.62 -22.11 37.62
CA PHE A 251 68.87 -22.10 36.18
C PHE A 251 70.29 -22.57 35.86
N ASP A 252 70.50 -23.05 34.63
CA ASP A 252 71.82 -23.45 34.17
C ASP A 252 72.63 -22.23 33.70
N SER A 253 73.71 -21.92 34.41
CA SER A 253 74.65 -20.84 34.08
C SER A 253 75.19 -20.88 32.65
N LYS A 254 75.17 -22.05 31.99
CA LYS A 254 75.53 -22.19 30.57
C LYS A 254 74.66 -21.33 29.65
N TYR A 255 73.37 -21.22 29.94
CA TYR A 255 72.40 -20.47 29.13
C TYR A 255 72.08 -19.11 29.74
N TYR A 256 72.37 -18.92 31.02
CA TYR A 256 72.13 -17.67 31.77
C TYR A 256 73.42 -17.16 32.45
N PRO A 257 74.49 -16.85 31.70
CA PRO A 257 75.82 -16.59 32.29
C PRO A 257 75.91 -15.29 33.10
N GLN A 258 74.98 -14.35 32.91
CA GLN A 258 74.97 -13.02 33.56
C GLN A 258 73.57 -12.58 34.05
N ALA A 259 72.57 -13.46 34.04
CA ALA A 259 71.20 -13.09 34.39
C ALA A 259 71.07 -12.83 35.90
N ASN A 260 70.46 -11.68 36.26
CA ASN A 260 70.20 -11.30 37.64
C ASN A 260 68.70 -11.03 37.85
N TYR A 261 67.99 -12.01 38.40
CA TYR A 261 66.53 -11.95 38.57
C TYR A 261 66.05 -11.17 39.81
N VAL A 262 66.92 -10.44 40.51
CA VAL A 262 66.55 -9.69 41.74
C VAL A 262 65.46 -8.63 41.49
N SER A 263 65.41 -8.03 40.31
CA SER A 263 64.38 -7.05 39.93
C SER A 263 63.14 -7.68 39.29
N ALA A 264 63.11 -9.01 39.12
CA ALA A 264 61.98 -9.74 38.55
C ALA A 264 60.96 -10.08 39.64
N HIS A 265 59.70 -9.68 39.42
CA HIS A 265 58.63 -9.82 40.41
C HIS A 265 57.55 -10.78 39.90
N GLN A 266 57.15 -11.72 40.76
CA GLN A 266 55.99 -12.57 40.54
C GLN A 266 54.78 -11.95 41.25
N LEU A 267 53.66 -11.80 40.56
CA LEU A 267 52.45 -11.19 41.13
C LEU A 267 51.70 -12.20 42.00
N GLU A 268 51.27 -11.77 43.19
CA GLU A 268 50.40 -12.57 44.06
C GLU A 268 48.91 -12.48 43.64
N ASP A 269 48.49 -11.32 43.09
CA ASP A 269 47.14 -11.07 42.60
C ASP A 269 47.15 -10.59 41.15
N TYR A 270 46.51 -11.37 40.28
CA TYR A 270 46.36 -11.07 38.85
C TYR A 270 45.14 -10.22 38.52
N SER A 271 44.33 -9.80 39.50
CA SER A 271 43.09 -9.04 39.28
C SER A 271 43.33 -7.74 38.50
N HIS A 272 44.36 -6.99 38.91
CA HIS A 272 44.74 -5.74 38.24
C HIS A 272 45.31 -6.00 36.85
N LEU A 273 46.25 -6.94 36.72
CA LEU A 273 46.84 -7.33 35.45
C LEU A 273 45.78 -7.79 34.45
N SER A 274 44.84 -8.63 34.86
CA SER A 274 43.73 -9.12 34.01
C SER A 274 42.82 -7.99 33.53
N LYS A 275 42.57 -6.97 34.37
CA LYS A 275 41.79 -5.79 34.00
C LYS A 275 42.51 -4.92 32.98
N VAL A 276 43.82 -4.72 33.16
CA VAL A 276 44.65 -3.88 32.29
C VAL A 276 44.95 -4.58 30.96
N SER A 277 45.30 -5.87 31.01
CA SER A 277 45.66 -6.70 29.85
C SER A 277 44.56 -6.77 28.79
N GLN A 278 43.29 -6.70 29.20
CA GLN A 278 42.14 -6.61 28.29
C GLN A 278 42.20 -5.45 27.30
N ASN A 279 42.96 -4.39 27.58
CA ASN A 279 43.09 -3.22 26.71
C ASN A 279 44.37 -3.23 25.87
N VAL A 280 45.30 -4.17 26.08
CA VAL A 280 46.62 -4.19 25.44
C VAL A 280 46.50 -4.15 23.92
N VAL A 281 45.74 -5.06 23.30
CA VAL A 281 45.63 -5.13 21.83
C VAL A 281 45.13 -3.80 21.24
N LYS A 282 44.13 -3.20 21.90
CA LYS A 282 43.57 -1.90 21.51
C LYS A 282 44.60 -0.77 21.65
N VAL A 283 45.29 -0.70 22.79
CA VAL A 283 46.31 0.32 23.08
C VAL A 283 47.49 0.16 22.13
N PHE A 284 47.98 -1.06 21.92
CA PHE A 284 49.06 -1.34 20.99
C PHE A 284 48.70 -0.92 19.56
N ARG A 285 47.56 -1.36 19.02
CA ARG A 285 47.13 -0.99 17.66
C ARG A 285 46.99 0.53 17.49
N ARG A 286 46.31 1.22 18.42
CA ARG A 286 46.00 2.65 18.27
C ARG A 286 47.12 3.59 18.71
N ASN A 287 47.77 3.30 19.82
CA ASN A 287 48.76 4.20 20.42
C ASN A 287 50.16 3.89 19.89
N VAL A 288 50.51 2.62 19.65
CA VAL A 288 51.83 2.21 19.13
C VAL A 288 51.84 2.17 17.61
N LEU A 289 51.00 1.32 17.00
CA LEU A 289 51.03 1.10 15.54
C LEU A 289 50.30 2.17 14.74
N ARG A 290 49.48 3.01 15.39
CA ARG A 290 48.59 4.00 14.74
C ARG A 290 47.63 3.39 13.71
N THR A 291 47.26 2.12 13.89
CA THR A 291 46.30 1.41 13.04
C THR A 291 44.93 1.34 13.70
N ARG A 292 43.85 1.15 12.91
CA ARG A 292 42.47 0.99 13.42
C ARG A 292 42.02 2.17 14.31
N LEU A 293 42.41 3.40 13.96
CA LEU A 293 42.07 4.62 14.70
C LEU A 293 40.56 4.92 14.67
N TYR A 294 39.89 4.60 13.56
CA TYR A 294 38.49 4.94 13.31
C TYR A 294 37.58 3.70 13.17
N SER A 295 38.09 2.53 13.58
CA SER A 295 37.34 1.27 13.58
C SER A 295 37.55 0.51 14.88
N SER A 296 36.72 -0.50 15.14
CA SER A 296 36.94 -1.48 16.21
C SER A 296 38.34 -2.09 16.10
N ALA A 297 39.10 -2.07 17.20
CA ALA A 297 40.50 -2.50 17.25
C ALA A 297 40.71 -3.86 17.95
N ASP A 298 39.74 -4.34 18.73
CA ASP A 298 39.83 -5.61 19.46
C ASP A 298 38.50 -6.40 19.40
N ASN A 299 38.52 -7.64 19.88
CA ASN A 299 37.35 -8.53 19.87
C ASN A 299 36.14 -7.95 20.61
N ARG A 300 36.38 -7.19 21.69
CA ARG A 300 35.31 -6.56 22.48
C ARG A 300 34.61 -5.46 21.71
N GLU A 301 35.36 -4.56 21.09
CA GLU A 301 34.80 -3.50 20.25
C GLU A 301 34.13 -4.06 18.99
N HIS A 302 34.66 -5.16 18.42
CA HIS A 302 34.02 -5.89 17.33
C HIS A 302 32.64 -6.46 17.71
N GLN A 303 32.36 -6.66 19.00
CA GLN A 303 31.05 -7.08 19.50
C GLN A 303 30.15 -5.91 19.93
N LEU A 304 30.67 -4.97 20.72
CA LEU A 304 29.89 -3.89 21.32
C LEU A 304 29.39 -2.86 20.30
N LEU A 305 30.22 -2.48 19.32
CA LEU A 305 29.82 -1.48 18.31
C LEU A 305 28.67 -1.96 17.41
N PRO A 306 28.71 -3.18 16.83
CA PRO A 306 27.56 -3.77 16.16
C PRO A 306 26.30 -3.85 17.02
N LEU A 307 26.42 -4.18 18.31
CA LEU A 307 25.27 -4.27 19.20
C LEU A 307 24.57 -2.92 19.36
N LEU A 308 25.33 -1.85 19.59
CA LEU A 308 24.79 -0.48 19.67
C LEU A 308 24.14 -0.06 18.35
N TYR A 309 24.77 -0.40 17.21
CA TYR A 309 24.22 -0.13 15.89
C TYR A 309 22.91 -0.90 15.64
N ILE A 310 22.81 -2.17 16.04
CA ILE A 310 21.59 -2.97 15.94
C ILE A 310 20.46 -2.33 16.74
N ILE A 311 20.72 -1.91 18.00
CA ILE A 311 19.73 -1.22 18.83
C ILE A 311 19.23 0.04 18.12
N PHE A 312 20.14 0.85 17.61
CA PHE A 312 19.82 2.08 16.89
C PHE A 312 18.94 1.81 15.65
N VAL A 313 19.31 0.85 14.80
CA VAL A 313 18.54 0.48 13.60
C VAL A 313 17.15 -0.05 13.97
N VAL A 314 17.02 -0.86 15.02
CA VAL A 314 15.72 -1.41 15.44
C VAL A 314 14.80 -0.31 15.97
N VAL A 315 15.31 0.60 16.80
CA VAL A 315 14.55 1.75 17.29
C VAL A 315 14.10 2.64 16.13
N TRP A 316 15.01 2.92 15.19
CA TRP A 316 14.70 3.69 13.98
C TRP A 316 13.64 2.98 13.13
N LEU A 317 13.75 1.67 12.94
CA LEU A 317 12.81 0.87 12.16
C LEU A 317 11.40 0.87 12.77
N ALA A 318 11.31 0.71 14.10
CA ALA A 318 10.04 0.79 14.82
C ALA A 318 9.42 2.19 14.68
N SER A 319 10.25 3.24 14.77
CA SER A 319 9.81 4.63 14.58
C SER A 319 9.26 4.87 13.17
N ILE A 320 9.90 4.32 12.14
CA ILE A 320 9.44 4.49 10.75
C ILE A 320 8.17 3.72 10.45
N ILE A 321 8.05 2.48 10.93
CA ILE A 321 6.88 1.66 10.67
C ILE A 321 5.61 2.28 11.29
N SER A 322 5.77 3.01 12.41
CA SER A 322 4.67 3.77 13.01
C SER A 322 4.34 5.05 12.23
N ARG A 323 5.34 5.74 11.68
CA ARG A 323 5.18 6.98 10.88
C ARG A 323 4.71 6.73 9.44
N ALA A 324 5.03 5.61 8.82
CA ALA A 324 4.61 5.32 7.46
C ALA A 324 3.10 4.99 7.41
N MET A 325 2.37 5.47 6.41
CA MET A 325 0.93 5.13 6.23
C MET A 325 0.73 4.01 5.23
N ARG A 326 1.39 4.09 4.08
CA ARG A 326 1.18 3.17 2.95
C ARG A 326 1.83 1.83 3.22
N GLN A 327 1.09 0.74 2.99
CA GLN A 327 1.52 -0.60 3.37
C GLN A 327 2.72 -1.07 2.52
N ARG A 328 2.80 -0.64 1.25
CA ARG A 328 3.94 -0.99 0.39
C ARG A 328 5.20 -0.21 0.74
N LEU A 329 5.09 1.06 1.14
CA LEU A 329 6.24 1.84 1.65
C LEU A 329 6.80 1.21 2.92
N LYS A 330 5.92 0.76 3.85
CA LYS A 330 6.34 0.01 5.03
C LYS A 330 7.16 -1.23 4.69
N ARG A 331 6.75 -1.99 3.67
CA ARG A 331 7.49 -3.20 3.24
C ARG A 331 8.89 -2.86 2.74
N ILE A 332 9.04 -1.80 1.93
CA ILE A 332 10.37 -1.39 1.43
C ILE A 332 11.26 -0.91 2.57
N LEU A 333 10.74 -0.06 3.46
CA LEU A 333 11.48 0.42 4.64
C LEU A 333 11.85 -0.72 5.58
N PHE A 334 10.97 -1.72 5.72
CA PHE A 334 11.25 -2.94 6.46
C PHE A 334 12.35 -3.78 5.83
N LEU A 335 12.35 -3.94 4.50
CA LEU A 335 13.43 -4.61 3.77
C LEU A 335 14.77 -3.88 3.93
N ILE A 336 14.77 -2.54 3.90
CA ILE A 336 15.97 -1.74 4.19
C ILE A 336 16.50 -2.04 5.60
N GLY A 337 15.60 -2.06 6.60
CA GLY A 337 15.95 -2.45 7.97
C GLY A 337 16.58 -3.85 8.04
N ILE A 338 16.01 -4.84 7.32
CA ILE A 338 16.58 -6.18 7.23
C ILE A 338 17.97 -6.16 6.58
N VAL A 339 18.16 -5.41 5.50
CA VAL A 339 19.47 -5.31 4.82
C VAL A 339 20.52 -4.70 5.75
N LEU A 340 20.20 -3.62 6.47
CA LEU A 340 21.12 -2.97 7.40
C LEU A 340 21.47 -3.89 8.60
N LEU A 341 20.48 -4.59 9.16
CA LEU A 341 20.68 -5.55 10.25
C LEU A 341 21.44 -6.80 9.78
N GLY A 342 21.10 -7.34 8.62
CA GLY A 342 21.78 -8.49 8.04
C GLY A 342 23.25 -8.19 7.77
N TRP A 343 23.56 -7.01 7.23
CA TRP A 343 24.93 -6.61 6.93
C TRP A 343 25.81 -6.54 8.17
N ILE A 344 25.31 -5.88 9.24
CA ILE A 344 26.08 -5.76 10.48
C ILE A 344 26.19 -7.12 11.20
N ILE A 345 25.21 -8.02 11.07
CA ILE A 345 25.28 -9.38 11.61
C ILE A 345 26.35 -10.19 10.87
N VAL A 346 26.36 -10.19 9.54
CA VAL A 346 27.41 -10.90 8.77
C VAL A 346 28.79 -10.34 9.11
N ARG A 347 28.89 -9.02 9.35
CA ARG A 347 30.11 -8.41 9.87
C ARG A 347 30.50 -8.95 11.24
N LEU A 348 29.57 -8.98 12.20
CA LEU A 348 29.81 -9.51 13.53
C LEU A 348 30.32 -10.95 13.49
N VAL A 349 29.69 -11.81 12.67
CA VAL A 349 30.11 -13.21 12.50
C VAL A 349 31.50 -13.29 11.87
N LYS A 350 31.80 -12.50 10.84
CA LYS A 350 33.12 -12.51 10.18
C LYS A 350 34.26 -12.26 11.18
N TYR A 351 34.13 -11.28 12.07
CA TYR A 351 35.19 -10.93 13.02
C TYR A 351 35.35 -11.93 14.18
N GLN A 352 34.45 -12.90 14.32
CA GLN A 352 34.58 -14.00 15.28
C GLN A 352 35.15 -15.28 14.68
N MET A 353 35.25 -15.35 13.35
CA MET A 353 35.76 -16.53 12.66
C MET A 353 37.27 -16.39 12.41
N PRO A 354 38.06 -17.46 12.53
CA PRO A 354 39.46 -17.45 12.13
C PRO A 354 39.58 -17.16 10.62
N SER A 355 40.78 -16.83 10.15
CA SER A 355 41.08 -16.44 8.75
C SER A 355 41.01 -17.64 7.78
N ASN A 356 39.84 -18.27 7.68
CA ASN A 356 39.57 -19.46 6.88
C ASN A 356 38.69 -19.15 5.66
N ILE A 357 38.34 -20.19 4.89
CA ILE A 357 37.45 -20.09 3.72
C ILE A 357 36.11 -19.43 4.09
N LEU A 358 35.51 -19.80 5.22
CA LEU A 358 34.23 -19.23 5.66
C LEU A 358 34.34 -17.73 5.90
N ASN A 359 35.43 -17.25 6.51
CA ASN A 359 35.70 -15.81 6.70
C ASN A 359 35.69 -15.05 5.38
N ARG A 360 36.30 -15.62 4.33
CA ARG A 360 36.33 -15.05 2.98
C ARG A 360 34.92 -15.01 2.35
N TYR A 361 34.12 -16.06 2.48
CA TYR A 361 32.73 -16.04 1.99
C TYR A 361 31.83 -15.06 2.78
N LEU A 362 32.08 -14.86 4.07
CA LEU A 362 31.40 -13.82 4.86
C LEU A 362 31.76 -12.41 4.36
N TRP A 363 33.01 -12.20 3.93
CA TRP A 363 33.41 -10.95 3.26
C TRP A 363 32.68 -10.78 1.92
N TYR A 364 32.60 -11.81 1.07
CA TYR A 364 31.80 -11.76 -0.16
C TYR A 364 30.32 -11.45 0.11
N GLY A 365 29.79 -11.96 1.23
CA GLY A 365 28.44 -11.68 1.71
C GLY A 365 28.14 -10.19 1.91
N TYR A 366 29.14 -9.33 2.13
CA TYR A 366 28.92 -7.88 2.25
C TYR A 366 28.34 -7.27 0.98
N TYR A 367 28.72 -7.79 -0.20
CA TYR A 367 28.27 -7.29 -1.49
C TYR A 367 26.79 -7.53 -1.74
N PHE A 368 26.21 -8.58 -1.14
CA PHE A 368 24.76 -8.78 -1.19
C PHE A 368 24.02 -7.58 -0.60
N PHE A 369 24.42 -7.14 0.60
CA PHE A 369 23.79 -6.02 1.27
C PHE A 369 24.15 -4.68 0.63
N GLN A 370 25.41 -4.51 0.22
CA GLN A 370 25.89 -3.31 -0.45
C GLN A 370 25.16 -3.05 -1.77
N MET A 371 24.80 -4.09 -2.53
CA MET A 371 24.04 -3.94 -3.78
C MET A 371 22.52 -3.91 -3.55
N ALA A 372 22.02 -4.54 -2.47
CA ALA A 372 20.61 -4.50 -2.11
C ALA A 372 20.17 -3.13 -1.55
N LEU A 373 21.05 -2.39 -0.88
CA LEU A 373 20.69 -1.14 -0.23
C LEU A 373 20.35 -0.02 -1.23
N PRO A 374 21.22 0.34 -2.22
CA PRO A 374 20.91 1.39 -3.19
C PRO A 374 19.66 1.06 -4.02
N ILE A 375 19.47 -0.20 -4.40
CA ILE A 375 18.29 -0.58 -5.17
C ILE A 375 17.00 -0.50 -4.35
N LEU A 376 17.01 -0.85 -3.06
CA LEU A 376 15.86 -0.65 -2.19
C LEU A 376 15.54 0.84 -1.99
N LEU A 377 16.57 1.70 -1.93
CA LEU A 377 16.39 3.16 -1.91
C LEU A 377 15.77 3.66 -3.22
N LEU A 378 16.19 3.16 -4.38
CA LEU A 378 15.57 3.46 -5.67
C LEU A 378 14.10 3.06 -5.71
N TRP A 379 13.78 1.85 -5.25
CA TRP A 379 12.41 1.38 -5.11
C TRP A 379 11.58 2.27 -4.19
N LEU A 380 12.16 2.72 -3.07
CA LEU A 380 11.50 3.62 -2.12
C LEU A 380 11.16 4.96 -2.77
N VAL A 381 12.14 5.59 -3.45
CA VAL A 381 11.97 6.89 -4.11
C VAL A 381 10.90 6.79 -5.20
N TRP A 382 10.98 5.78 -6.06
CA TRP A 382 10.03 5.55 -7.15
C TRP A 382 8.60 5.28 -6.64
N ARG A 383 8.46 4.56 -5.51
CA ARG A 383 7.15 4.25 -4.93
C ARG A 383 6.53 5.37 -4.12
N SER A 384 7.32 6.31 -3.60
CA SER A 384 6.83 7.27 -2.63
C SER A 384 5.68 8.16 -3.12
N ASP A 385 5.48 8.31 -4.43
CA ASP A 385 4.37 9.11 -4.99
C ASP A 385 3.17 8.28 -5.47
N LYS A 386 3.30 6.95 -5.53
CA LYS A 386 2.28 6.07 -6.12
C LYS A 386 1.31 5.56 -5.07
N MET A 387 0.02 5.58 -5.39
CA MET A 387 -1.02 4.98 -4.55
C MET A 387 -0.85 3.44 -4.51
N ASP A 388 -1.34 2.80 -3.45
CA ASP A 388 -1.14 1.37 -3.19
C ASP A 388 -1.85 0.46 -4.23
N ASP A 389 -2.82 0.99 -4.97
CA ASP A 389 -3.59 0.37 -6.05
C ASP A 389 -2.83 0.27 -7.38
N GLN A 390 -1.86 1.15 -7.65
CA GLN A 390 -1.09 1.13 -8.90
C GLN A 390 -0.17 -0.09 -9.00
N PRO A 391 -0.04 -0.73 -10.18
CA PRO A 391 0.64 -2.01 -10.34
C PRO A 391 2.08 -2.03 -9.80
N ALA A 392 2.42 -3.17 -9.16
CA ALA A 392 3.72 -3.64 -8.64
C ALA A 392 4.97 -3.22 -9.44
N SER A 393 4.87 -3.47 -10.74
CA SER A 393 6.02 -3.76 -11.57
C SER A 393 6.61 -2.51 -12.21
N ASN A 394 7.91 -2.32 -12.04
CA ASN A 394 8.71 -1.44 -12.86
C ASN A 394 9.77 -2.31 -13.55
N LYS A 395 9.57 -2.60 -14.83
CA LYS A 395 10.47 -3.47 -15.61
C LYS A 395 11.93 -3.01 -15.53
N ALA A 396 12.18 -1.69 -15.52
CA ALA A 396 13.52 -1.15 -15.43
C ALA A 396 14.17 -1.42 -14.05
N LEU A 397 13.46 -1.13 -12.95
CA LEU A 397 13.97 -1.43 -11.60
C LEU A 397 14.12 -2.94 -11.39
N THR A 398 13.22 -3.76 -11.92
CA THR A 398 13.35 -5.22 -11.90
C THR A 398 14.58 -5.69 -12.67
N ALA A 399 14.88 -5.11 -13.84
CA ALA A 399 16.09 -5.41 -14.60
C ALA A 399 17.36 -5.03 -13.83
N VAL A 400 17.39 -3.86 -13.18
CA VAL A 400 18.50 -3.46 -12.30
C VAL A 400 18.64 -4.43 -11.11
N THR A 401 17.53 -4.96 -10.59
CA THR A 401 17.55 -5.93 -9.49
C THR A 401 18.18 -7.26 -9.92
N LEU A 402 17.84 -7.72 -11.13
CA LEU A 402 18.43 -8.91 -11.72
C LEU A 402 19.92 -8.70 -12.05
N TRP A 403 20.29 -7.52 -12.54
CA TRP A 403 21.68 -7.14 -12.78
C TRP A 403 22.51 -7.19 -11.49
N ASN A 404 22.02 -6.61 -10.40
CA ASN A 404 22.69 -6.68 -9.10
C ASN A 404 22.79 -8.10 -8.58
N ALA A 405 21.78 -8.94 -8.79
CA ALA A 405 21.84 -10.36 -8.42
C ALA A 405 22.94 -11.11 -9.19
N VAL A 406 23.11 -10.82 -10.49
CA VAL A 406 24.20 -11.39 -11.31
C VAL A 406 25.55 -10.92 -10.78
N LEU A 407 25.72 -9.62 -10.50
CA LEU A 407 26.97 -9.09 -9.94
C LEU A 407 27.31 -9.71 -8.59
N VAL A 408 26.33 -9.88 -7.70
CA VAL A 408 26.54 -10.56 -6.41
C VAL A 408 26.95 -12.02 -6.63
N ALA A 409 26.36 -12.71 -7.61
CA ALA A 409 26.77 -14.08 -7.95
C ALA A 409 28.25 -14.14 -8.38
N PHE A 410 28.71 -13.20 -9.19
CA PHE A 410 30.14 -13.07 -9.57
C PHE A 410 31.06 -12.84 -8.36
N VAL A 411 30.61 -12.10 -7.34
CA VAL A 411 31.39 -11.94 -6.10
C VAL A 411 31.48 -13.28 -5.36
N GLN A 412 30.36 -14.00 -5.24
CA GLN A 412 30.33 -15.30 -4.55
C GLN A 412 31.15 -16.37 -5.27
N THR A 413 31.27 -16.31 -6.59
CA THR A 413 32.09 -17.23 -7.38
C THR A 413 33.53 -16.77 -7.56
N ASN A 414 33.99 -15.73 -6.85
CA ASN A 414 35.28 -15.11 -7.12
C ASN A 414 36.46 -16.08 -7.03
N ASP A 415 36.42 -17.07 -6.13
CA ASP A 415 37.46 -18.10 -6.00
C ASP A 415 37.68 -18.91 -7.29
N LEU A 416 36.71 -18.95 -8.22
CA LEU A 416 36.82 -19.66 -9.50
C LEU A 416 37.55 -18.86 -10.59
N HIS A 417 37.52 -17.53 -10.52
CA HIS A 417 37.92 -16.68 -11.65
C HIS A 417 38.79 -15.47 -11.27
N ASN A 418 38.83 -15.07 -10.00
CA ASN A 418 39.64 -13.95 -9.48
C ASN A 418 39.44 -12.63 -10.26
N LEU A 419 38.20 -12.36 -10.68
CA LEU A 419 37.85 -11.19 -11.51
C LEU A 419 37.31 -10.02 -10.68
N VAL A 420 36.86 -10.28 -9.44
CA VAL A 420 36.44 -9.24 -8.49
C VAL A 420 37.63 -8.91 -7.59
N PHE A 421 38.18 -9.92 -6.93
CA PHE A 421 39.37 -9.78 -6.08
C PHE A 421 40.44 -10.74 -6.54
N ARG A 422 41.68 -10.25 -6.56
CA ARG A 422 42.87 -11.05 -6.82
C ARG A 422 43.62 -11.22 -5.50
N PHE A 423 43.63 -12.45 -5.02
CA PHE A 423 44.32 -12.83 -3.80
C PHE A 423 45.65 -13.49 -4.11
N ASP A 424 46.64 -13.20 -3.29
CA ASP A 424 47.78 -14.09 -3.10
C ASP A 424 47.55 -14.92 -1.84
N LEU A 425 46.98 -16.12 -1.98
CA LEU A 425 46.68 -17.00 -0.85
C LEU A 425 47.94 -17.59 -0.19
N SER A 426 49.12 -17.42 -0.80
CA SER A 426 50.39 -17.79 -0.15
C SER A 426 50.83 -16.80 0.92
N ASN A 427 50.31 -15.57 0.86
CA ASN A 427 50.55 -14.54 1.86
C ASN A 427 49.52 -14.66 3.01
N PRO A 428 49.95 -14.85 4.28
CA PRO A 428 49.05 -14.86 5.44
C PRO A 428 48.21 -13.57 5.57
N SER A 429 48.72 -12.44 5.05
CA SER A 429 48.10 -11.12 5.08
C SER A 429 47.31 -10.78 3.81
N TYR A 430 46.88 -11.79 3.02
CA TYR A 430 46.14 -11.59 1.76
C TYR A 430 44.88 -10.73 1.90
N ALA A 431 44.28 -10.67 3.10
CA ALA A 431 43.10 -9.85 3.36
C ALA A 431 43.39 -8.34 3.37
N GLU A 432 44.64 -7.95 3.62
CA GLU A 432 45.10 -6.55 3.59
C GLU A 432 45.76 -6.23 2.24
N ASP A 433 46.55 -7.19 1.72
CA ASP A 433 47.29 -7.07 0.45
C ASP A 433 46.61 -7.82 -0.71
N TYR A 434 45.44 -7.34 -1.11
CA TYR A 434 44.74 -7.81 -2.32
C TYR A 434 44.67 -6.72 -3.39
N SER A 435 44.31 -7.07 -4.64
CA SER A 435 44.03 -6.10 -5.70
C SER A 435 42.64 -6.27 -6.32
N TYR A 436 42.10 -5.18 -6.86
CA TYR A 436 40.78 -5.16 -7.50
C TYR A 436 40.88 -5.64 -8.96
N GLY A 437 40.04 -6.61 -9.33
CA GLY A 437 39.88 -7.06 -10.70
C GLY A 437 38.88 -6.21 -11.51
N PRO A 438 38.71 -6.48 -12.82
CA PRO A 438 37.84 -5.70 -13.69
C PRO A 438 36.36 -5.70 -13.27
N VAL A 439 35.84 -6.84 -12.78
CA VAL A 439 34.42 -6.96 -12.38
C VAL A 439 34.14 -6.11 -11.14
N PHE A 440 35.11 -5.89 -10.25
CA PHE A 440 34.96 -4.98 -9.13
C PHE A 440 34.66 -3.55 -9.58
N TYR A 441 35.31 -3.07 -10.65
CA TYR A 441 35.01 -1.74 -11.21
C TYR A 441 33.62 -1.68 -11.84
N ILE A 442 33.12 -2.78 -12.44
CA ILE A 442 31.75 -2.87 -12.95
C ILE A 442 30.73 -2.79 -11.79
N ILE A 443 30.99 -3.49 -10.68
CA ILE A 443 30.20 -3.39 -9.45
C ILE A 443 30.20 -1.94 -8.96
N THR A 444 31.38 -1.31 -8.94
CA THR A 444 31.54 0.06 -8.49
C THR A 444 30.75 1.05 -9.34
N LEU A 445 30.85 0.94 -10.67
CA LEU A 445 30.08 1.74 -11.60
C LEU A 445 28.57 1.52 -11.46
N SER A 446 28.14 0.28 -11.19
CA SER A 446 26.72 -0.07 -11.06
C SER A 446 26.07 0.63 -9.87
N TRP A 447 26.67 0.55 -8.66
CA TRP A 447 26.10 1.22 -7.49
C TRP A 447 26.20 2.76 -7.59
N ILE A 448 27.23 3.31 -8.25
CA ILE A 448 27.32 4.75 -8.53
C ILE A 448 26.19 5.18 -9.48
N ALA A 449 25.92 4.42 -10.53
CA ALA A 449 24.83 4.69 -11.47
C ALA A 449 23.46 4.65 -10.78
N GLU A 450 23.26 3.70 -9.87
CA GLU A 450 22.06 3.64 -9.02
C GLU A 450 21.91 4.88 -8.13
N LEU A 451 23.00 5.34 -7.51
CA LEU A 451 22.98 6.56 -6.70
C LEU A 451 22.63 7.80 -7.54
N ILE A 452 23.21 7.93 -8.74
CA ILE A 452 22.89 9.02 -9.68
C ILE A 452 21.42 8.95 -10.11
N ALA A 453 20.89 7.76 -10.40
CA ALA A 453 19.49 7.58 -10.73
C ALA A 453 18.56 7.97 -9.56
N ALA A 454 18.94 7.65 -8.32
CA ALA A 454 18.21 8.05 -7.12
C ALA A 454 18.17 9.57 -6.97
N ILE A 455 19.33 10.24 -7.14
CA ILE A 455 19.43 11.70 -7.13
C ILE A 455 18.57 12.32 -8.22
N GLY A 456 18.63 11.80 -9.45
CA GLY A 456 17.81 12.27 -10.57
C GLY A 456 16.30 12.18 -10.29
N MET A 457 15.85 11.05 -9.72
CA MET A 457 14.45 10.90 -9.32
C MET A 457 14.05 11.86 -8.20
N LEU A 458 14.91 12.06 -7.19
CA LEU A 458 14.66 13.01 -6.11
C LEU A 458 14.60 14.46 -6.62
N LEU A 459 15.45 14.83 -7.57
CA LEU A 459 15.43 16.15 -8.21
C LEU A 459 14.10 16.40 -8.93
N VAL A 460 13.70 15.47 -9.80
CA VAL A 460 12.40 15.54 -10.52
C VAL A 460 11.26 15.66 -9.51
N LYS A 461 11.29 14.90 -8.42
CA LYS A 461 10.28 14.94 -7.39
C LYS A 461 10.25 16.26 -6.63
N SER A 462 11.41 16.78 -6.25
CA SER A 462 11.54 18.04 -5.52
C SER A 462 10.99 19.23 -6.31
N SER A 463 11.10 19.21 -7.64
CA SER A 463 10.59 20.28 -8.51
C SER A 463 9.08 20.46 -8.42
N ARG A 464 8.36 19.38 -8.05
CA ARG A 464 6.90 19.34 -7.91
C ARG A 464 6.41 19.69 -6.51
N LEU A 465 7.33 19.79 -5.53
CA LEU A 465 7.00 20.10 -4.14
C LEU A 465 7.08 21.61 -3.88
N PRO A 466 6.25 22.16 -2.96
CA PRO A 466 6.31 23.58 -2.59
C PRO A 466 7.68 24.00 -2.04
N ARG A 467 8.35 23.09 -1.33
CA ARG A 467 9.70 23.29 -0.77
C ARG A 467 10.78 22.80 -1.73
N LYS A 468 10.96 23.51 -2.85
CA LYS A 468 11.92 23.15 -3.92
C LYS A 468 13.38 22.99 -3.44
N ARG A 469 13.80 23.67 -2.37
CA ARG A 469 15.18 23.56 -1.82
C ARG A 469 15.39 22.39 -0.86
N ALA A 470 14.34 21.65 -0.51
CA ALA A 470 14.44 20.57 0.48
C ALA A 470 15.25 19.36 -0.02
N PHE A 471 15.50 19.23 -1.32
CA PHE A 471 16.37 18.16 -1.87
C PHE A 471 17.86 18.35 -1.56
N ILE A 472 18.29 19.56 -1.19
CA ILE A 472 19.71 19.86 -0.91
C ILE A 472 20.23 18.97 0.22
N PHE A 473 19.41 18.70 1.24
CA PHE A 473 19.84 17.88 2.37
C PHE A 473 20.03 16.41 1.99
N PRO A 474 19.08 15.70 1.35
CA PRO A 474 19.34 14.36 0.83
C PRO A 474 20.51 14.31 -0.17
N LEU A 475 20.67 15.33 -1.03
CA LEU A 475 21.78 15.43 -1.97
C LEU A 475 23.13 15.47 -1.23
N LEU A 476 23.25 16.29 -0.19
CA LEU A 476 24.46 16.39 0.63
C LEU A 476 24.85 15.02 1.20
N PHE A 477 23.89 14.26 1.75
CA PHE A 477 24.16 12.93 2.29
C PHE A 477 24.54 11.92 1.21
N CYS A 478 23.90 11.96 0.03
CA CYS A 478 24.33 11.15 -1.11
C CYS A 478 25.76 11.50 -1.56
N LEU A 479 26.14 12.78 -1.57
CA LEU A 479 27.49 13.21 -1.94
C LEU A 479 28.52 12.75 -0.91
N ILE A 480 28.25 12.90 0.39
CA ILE A 480 29.12 12.40 1.47
C ILE A 480 29.31 10.90 1.35
N MET A 481 28.23 10.16 1.09
CA MET A 481 28.27 8.72 0.84
C MET A 481 29.15 8.36 -0.36
N LEU A 482 29.00 9.07 -1.49
CA LEU A 482 29.82 8.86 -2.68
C LEU A 482 31.31 9.10 -2.40
N VAL A 483 31.64 10.24 -1.77
CA VAL A 483 33.02 10.59 -1.42
C VAL A 483 33.63 9.56 -0.49
N TYR A 484 32.89 9.13 0.54
CA TYR A 484 33.33 8.09 1.45
C TYR A 484 33.60 6.75 0.75
N SER A 485 32.65 6.27 -0.07
CA SER A 485 32.79 4.98 -0.76
C SER A 485 33.91 4.98 -1.80
N VAL A 486 34.11 6.08 -2.54
CA VAL A 486 35.24 6.23 -3.48
C VAL A 486 36.56 6.30 -2.72
N GLY A 487 36.61 7.05 -1.63
CA GLY A 487 37.79 7.18 -0.77
C GLY A 487 38.19 5.85 -0.12
N TYR A 488 37.22 5.06 0.34
CA TYR A 488 37.41 3.71 0.86
C TYR A 488 37.99 2.77 -0.20
N THR A 489 37.40 2.78 -1.40
CA THR A 489 37.87 1.98 -2.54
C THR A 489 39.27 2.37 -2.99
N SER A 490 39.62 3.64 -2.89
CA SER A 490 40.95 4.17 -3.26
C SER A 490 42.00 3.99 -2.16
N ARG A 491 41.67 3.30 -1.05
CA ARG A 491 42.54 3.08 0.11
C ARG A 491 43.12 4.35 0.73
N VAL A 492 42.35 5.45 0.72
CA VAL A 492 42.75 6.66 1.45
C VAL A 492 42.74 6.34 2.95
N PRO A 493 43.83 6.60 3.71
CA PRO A 493 44.01 6.08 5.07
C PRO A 493 42.82 6.34 6.01
N VAL A 494 42.32 7.58 6.06
CA VAL A 494 41.19 7.98 6.92
C VAL A 494 39.92 7.19 6.64
N PHE A 495 39.64 6.87 5.37
CA PHE A 495 38.45 6.12 4.98
C PHE A 495 38.68 4.61 5.13
N TRP A 496 39.84 4.12 4.69
CA TRP A 496 40.19 2.70 4.74
C TRP A 496 40.22 2.14 6.17
N ASP A 497 40.74 2.92 7.12
CA ASP A 497 40.78 2.56 8.54
C ASP A 497 39.43 2.64 9.25
N SER A 498 38.40 3.15 8.58
CA SER A 498 37.05 3.26 9.15
C SER A 498 36.18 2.07 8.80
N ASP A 499 35.13 1.85 9.60
CA ASP A 499 34.23 0.72 9.37
C ASP A 499 33.20 1.00 8.25
N TYR A 500 33.45 0.44 7.06
CA TYR A 500 32.60 0.65 5.88
C TYR A 500 31.12 0.34 6.14
N THR A 501 30.82 -0.83 6.70
CA THR A 501 29.45 -1.28 6.97
C THR A 501 28.71 -0.32 7.89
N THR A 502 29.36 0.11 8.97
CA THR A 502 28.75 0.99 9.98
C THR A 502 28.56 2.40 9.41
N VAL A 503 29.57 2.96 8.75
CA VAL A 503 29.51 4.32 8.20
C VAL A 503 28.45 4.42 7.09
N VAL A 504 28.48 3.51 6.12
CA VAL A 504 27.47 3.45 5.04
C VAL A 504 26.07 3.24 5.61
N GLY A 505 25.94 2.39 6.62
CA GLY A 505 24.68 2.14 7.31
C GLY A 505 24.11 3.39 7.97
N ILE A 506 24.92 4.09 8.78
CA ILE A 506 24.51 5.33 9.47
C ILE A 506 24.15 6.42 8.47
N LEU A 507 24.99 6.65 7.45
CA LEU A 507 24.73 7.67 6.43
C LEU A 507 23.45 7.35 5.63
N SER A 508 23.15 6.08 5.39
CA SER A 508 21.89 5.65 4.75
C SER A 508 20.67 5.91 5.63
N LEU A 509 20.77 5.68 6.95
CA LEU A 509 19.72 6.02 7.92
C LEU A 509 19.50 7.54 7.98
N MET A 510 20.58 8.33 8.01
CA MET A 510 20.51 9.79 8.00
C MET A 510 19.88 10.30 6.70
N PHE A 511 20.29 9.76 5.55
CA PHE A 511 19.69 10.07 4.24
C PHE A 511 18.17 9.81 4.25
N LEU A 512 17.73 8.67 4.79
CA LEU A 512 16.32 8.32 4.87
C LEU A 512 15.55 9.23 5.83
N GLU A 513 16.07 9.49 7.02
CA GLU A 513 15.44 10.37 8.00
C GLU A 513 15.28 11.80 7.45
N ILE A 514 16.33 12.33 6.83
CA ILE A 514 16.32 13.65 6.20
C ILE A 514 15.35 13.68 5.01
N SER A 515 15.28 12.62 4.21
CA SER A 515 14.34 12.52 3.10
C SER A 515 12.89 12.53 3.57
N MET A 516 12.59 11.92 4.72
CA MET A 516 11.26 11.95 5.34
C MET A 516 10.94 13.32 5.96
N GLN A 517 11.88 13.93 6.68
CA GLN A 517 11.71 15.27 7.28
C GLN A 517 11.55 16.36 6.21
N SER A 518 12.23 16.19 5.08
CA SER A 518 12.13 17.05 3.89
C SER A 518 10.83 16.85 3.09
N CYS A 519 9.98 15.90 3.49
CA CYS A 519 8.75 15.48 2.81
C CYS A 519 8.97 14.94 1.37
N LEU A 520 10.20 14.53 1.03
CA LEU A 520 10.49 13.80 -0.21
C LEU A 520 10.01 12.36 -0.12
N VAL A 521 10.03 11.77 1.08
CA VAL A 521 9.30 10.54 1.40
C VAL A 521 8.14 10.92 2.31
N GLN A 522 6.90 10.71 1.85
CA GLN A 522 5.71 11.12 2.59
C GLN A 522 5.50 10.23 3.83
N VAL A 523 5.61 10.83 5.02
CA VAL A 523 5.36 10.19 6.32
C VAL A 523 4.31 10.94 7.15
N ASN A 524 3.64 10.21 8.04
CA ASN A 524 2.57 10.71 8.91
C ASN A 524 3.12 11.52 10.08
N ASN A 525 3.53 12.76 9.82
CA ASN A 525 4.00 13.64 10.89
C ASN A 525 3.01 14.78 11.21
N LYS A 526 1.98 15.00 10.39
CA LYS A 526 1.06 16.16 10.52
C LYS A 526 -0.42 15.84 10.51
N TYR A 527 -0.84 14.58 10.36
CA TYR A 527 -2.26 14.26 10.32
C TYR A 527 -2.96 14.51 11.65
N SER A 528 -2.28 14.34 12.79
CA SER A 528 -2.85 14.71 14.10
C SER A 528 -3.23 16.19 14.12
N GLY A 529 -2.30 17.10 13.78
CA GLY A 529 -2.57 18.53 13.71
C GLY A 529 -3.62 18.91 12.65
N LEU A 530 -3.58 18.26 11.48
CA LEU A 530 -4.59 18.48 10.43
C LEU A 530 -5.98 18.01 10.89
N PHE A 531 -6.06 16.89 11.60
CA PHE A 531 -7.29 16.35 12.15
C PHE A 531 -7.86 17.27 13.23
N THR A 532 -7.02 17.72 14.18
CA THR A 532 -7.45 18.59 15.28
C THR A 532 -7.92 19.96 14.81
N HIS A 533 -7.41 20.46 13.69
CA HIS A 533 -7.87 21.71 13.07
C HIS A 533 -8.92 21.52 11.97
N SER A 534 -9.35 20.27 11.72
CA SER A 534 -10.36 19.98 10.72
C SER A 534 -11.75 20.46 11.18
N PRO A 535 -12.57 21.06 10.30
CA PRO A 535 -13.94 21.47 10.62
C PRO A 535 -14.93 20.29 10.71
N LEU A 536 -14.47 19.06 10.54
CA LEU A 536 -15.29 17.85 10.67
C LEU A 536 -15.89 17.75 12.07
N ASN A 537 -17.06 17.14 12.20
CA ASN A 537 -17.67 16.82 13.49
C ASN A 537 -17.30 15.38 13.88
N MET A 538 -16.01 15.10 14.12
CA MET A 538 -15.50 13.72 14.24
C MET A 538 -14.50 13.55 15.38
N GLN A 539 -14.58 12.40 16.05
CA GLN A 539 -13.63 11.99 17.09
C GLN A 539 -13.20 10.53 16.93
N ILE A 540 -12.01 10.21 17.43
CA ILE A 540 -11.43 8.88 17.41
C ILE A 540 -11.19 8.42 18.83
N LEU A 541 -11.74 7.25 19.14
CA LEU A 541 -11.66 6.60 20.43
C LEU A 541 -10.69 5.41 20.36
N ASN A 542 -10.06 5.08 21.49
CA ASN A 542 -9.29 3.85 21.63
C ASN A 542 -10.24 2.63 21.75
N SER A 543 -9.66 1.44 21.90
CA SER A 543 -10.42 0.20 22.03
C SER A 543 -11.22 0.09 23.35
N GLU A 544 -10.89 0.93 24.34
CA GLU A 544 -11.55 1.03 25.65
C GLU A 544 -12.62 2.14 25.66
N GLY A 545 -12.84 2.84 24.53
CA GLY A 545 -13.81 3.94 24.42
C GLY A 545 -13.29 5.31 24.90
N LYS A 546 -12.00 5.45 25.21
CA LYS A 546 -11.38 6.73 25.59
C LYS A 546 -10.99 7.55 24.37
N LEU A 547 -11.27 8.85 24.40
CA LEU A 547 -10.89 9.81 23.37
C LEU A 547 -9.37 9.87 23.13
N VAL A 548 -8.95 9.73 21.87
CA VAL A 548 -7.54 9.81 21.43
C VAL A 548 -7.31 11.05 20.55
N LEU A 549 -8.21 11.32 19.61
CA LEU A 549 -8.15 12.49 18.72
C LEU A 549 -9.55 13.08 18.56
N ALA A 550 -9.63 14.40 18.57
CA ALA A 550 -10.85 15.18 18.33
C ALA A 550 -10.55 16.23 17.26
N SER A 551 -11.49 16.45 16.34
CA SER A 551 -11.46 17.59 15.42
C SER A 551 -11.88 18.89 16.09
N ALA A 552 -11.76 20.03 15.39
CA ALA A 552 -12.06 21.34 15.96
C ALA A 552 -13.54 21.47 16.37
N ASN A 553 -14.43 20.86 15.58
CA ASN A 553 -15.87 20.81 15.84
C ASN A 553 -16.31 19.44 16.38
N ALA A 554 -15.41 18.70 17.04
CA ALA A 554 -15.77 17.41 17.61
C ALA A 554 -16.92 17.58 18.62
N PRO A 555 -17.95 16.72 18.53
CA PRO A 555 -19.10 16.84 19.41
C PRO A 555 -18.76 16.45 20.85
N GLN A 556 -19.32 17.18 21.81
CA GLN A 556 -19.33 16.76 23.21
C GLN A 556 -20.42 15.70 23.36
N LEU A 557 -20.01 14.42 23.42
CA LEU A 557 -20.95 13.30 23.58
C LEU A 557 -21.00 12.88 25.05
N ASP A 558 -22.22 12.70 25.57
CA ASP A 558 -22.42 12.01 26.84
C ASP A 558 -21.99 10.55 26.75
N LEU A 559 -21.55 9.98 27.88
CA LEU A 559 -21.03 8.62 27.93
C LEU A 559 -22.06 7.58 27.45
N GLU A 560 -23.33 7.80 27.77
CA GLU A 560 -24.44 6.93 27.35
C GLU A 560 -24.66 6.96 25.84
N LEU A 561 -24.72 8.16 25.23
CA LEU A 561 -24.88 8.33 23.79
C LEU A 561 -23.69 7.75 23.02
N GLN A 562 -22.49 7.93 23.57
CA GLN A 562 -21.26 7.36 23.02
C GLN A 562 -21.30 5.82 23.03
N GLN A 563 -21.77 5.21 24.11
CA GLN A 563 -21.93 3.75 24.22
C GLN A 563 -23.03 3.22 23.31
N ALA A 564 -24.17 3.93 23.22
CA ALA A 564 -25.26 3.59 22.32
C ALA A 564 -24.79 3.56 20.86
N ALA A 565 -24.03 4.57 20.43
CA ALA A 565 -23.45 4.60 19.08
C ALA A 565 -22.43 3.48 18.83
N LEU A 566 -21.65 3.07 19.84
CA LEU A 566 -20.76 1.92 19.73
C LEU A 566 -21.52 0.60 19.58
N ALA A 567 -22.66 0.45 20.27
CA ALA A 567 -23.50 -0.74 20.23
C ALA A 567 -24.34 -0.84 18.94
N ALA A 568 -24.81 0.28 18.41
CA ALA A 568 -25.68 0.35 17.24
C ALA A 568 -24.96 0.09 15.89
N TYR A 569 -23.63 0.00 15.87
CA TYR A 569 -22.85 -0.23 14.64
C TYR A 569 -23.41 -1.41 13.81
N PRO A 570 -23.71 -1.24 12.51
CA PRO A 570 -23.35 -0.12 11.62
C PRO A 570 -24.39 1.01 11.47
N GLU A 571 -25.45 1.02 12.28
CA GLU A 571 -26.53 1.99 12.19
C GLU A 571 -26.22 3.30 12.92
N ALA A 572 -26.95 4.36 12.54
CA ALA A 572 -26.85 5.68 13.15
C ALA A 572 -27.75 5.78 14.37
N VAL A 573 -27.28 6.46 15.41
CA VAL A 573 -28.10 6.80 16.58
C VAL A 573 -28.50 8.28 16.47
N ARG A 574 -29.77 8.61 16.69
CA ARG A 574 -30.18 10.02 16.78
C ARG A 574 -29.57 10.65 18.02
N ALA A 575 -28.73 11.68 17.81
CA ALA A 575 -28.21 12.50 18.90
C ALA A 575 -29.22 13.57 19.30
N ASP A 576 -29.90 14.17 18.33
CA ASP A 576 -31.02 15.09 18.51
C ASP A 576 -32.03 14.95 17.35
N LYS A 577 -32.96 15.91 17.20
CA LYS A 577 -33.96 15.91 16.11
C LYS A 577 -33.31 15.99 14.73
N ASP A 578 -32.22 16.74 14.62
CA ASP A 578 -31.58 17.17 13.39
C ASP A 578 -30.16 16.60 13.21
N THR A 579 -29.69 15.73 14.10
CA THR A 579 -28.31 15.22 14.10
C THR A 579 -28.28 13.71 14.29
N LEU A 580 -27.56 13.04 13.38
CA LEU A 580 -27.26 11.61 13.46
C LEU A 580 -25.81 11.39 13.90
N LEU A 581 -25.62 10.47 14.84
CA LEU A 581 -24.31 10.03 15.30
C LEU A 581 -24.00 8.65 14.72
N PHE A 582 -22.91 8.58 13.97
CA PHE A 582 -22.37 7.34 13.43
C PHE A 582 -21.15 6.88 14.23
N SER A 583 -20.95 5.57 14.25
CA SER A 583 -19.75 4.95 14.79
C SER A 583 -19.22 3.93 13.79
N LYS A 584 -17.90 3.80 13.68
CA LYS A 584 -17.28 2.78 12.84
C LYS A 584 -16.03 2.22 13.49
N LYS A 585 -15.92 0.89 13.52
CA LYS A 585 -14.74 0.21 14.06
C LYS A 585 -13.53 0.42 13.14
N ILE A 586 -12.41 0.84 13.73
CA ILE A 586 -11.12 1.03 13.07
C ILE A 586 -10.01 0.22 13.75
N VAL A 587 -8.84 0.12 13.11
CA VAL A 587 -7.70 -0.58 13.71
C VAL A 587 -7.18 0.21 14.91
N GLY A 588 -7.47 -0.26 16.12
CA GLY A 588 -7.04 0.35 17.38
C GLY A 588 -8.17 1.01 18.18
N GLY A 589 -9.40 1.05 17.66
CA GLY A 589 -10.56 1.60 18.37
C GLY A 589 -11.73 1.91 17.44
N TYR A 590 -12.32 3.10 17.58
CA TYR A 590 -13.54 3.51 16.87
C TYR A 590 -13.43 4.95 16.36
N ALA A 591 -14.03 5.23 15.20
CA ALA A 591 -14.23 6.59 14.71
C ALA A 591 -15.72 6.93 14.81
N GLN A 592 -16.05 8.07 15.41
CA GLN A 592 -17.43 8.54 15.57
C GLN A 592 -17.57 9.92 14.94
N TRP A 593 -18.61 10.13 14.14
CA TRP A 593 -18.90 11.43 13.52
C TRP A 593 -20.38 11.75 13.56
N GLN A 594 -20.70 13.05 13.56
CA GLN A 594 -22.05 13.55 13.48
C GLN A 594 -22.36 14.09 12.09
N GLU A 595 -23.58 13.85 11.62
CA GLU A 595 -24.15 14.40 10.40
C GLU A 595 -25.41 15.22 10.73
N ASP A 596 -25.47 16.43 10.17
CA ASP A 596 -26.62 17.31 10.28
C ASP A 596 -27.65 16.97 9.19
N ILE A 597 -28.86 16.60 9.61
CA ILE A 597 -30.03 16.25 8.80
C ILE A 597 -31.15 17.30 8.89
N SER A 598 -30.89 18.49 9.47
CA SER A 598 -31.88 19.58 9.58
C SER A 598 -32.50 19.94 8.23
N HIS A 599 -31.71 20.03 7.17
CA HIS A 599 -32.21 20.32 5.82
C HIS A 599 -33.12 19.21 5.27
N LEU A 600 -32.80 17.95 5.57
CA LEU A 600 -33.62 16.80 5.16
C LEU A 600 -34.97 16.81 5.89
N ASN A 601 -34.95 17.07 7.20
CA ASN A 601 -36.17 17.23 7.99
C ASN A 601 -37.03 18.40 7.49
N PHE A 602 -36.41 19.53 7.12
CA PHE A 602 -37.11 20.68 6.53
C PHE A 602 -37.77 20.33 5.19
N LEU A 603 -37.05 19.66 4.28
CA LEU A 603 -37.60 19.21 3.00
C LEU A 603 -38.75 18.23 3.17
N HIS A 604 -38.64 17.31 4.13
CA HIS A 604 -39.71 16.39 4.46
C HIS A 604 -40.97 17.14 4.91
N GLN A 605 -40.82 18.15 5.76
CA GLN A 605 -41.93 18.99 6.19
C GLN A 605 -42.56 19.78 5.02
N GLN A 606 -41.75 20.35 4.12
CA GLN A 606 -42.27 21.05 2.92
C GLN A 606 -43.02 20.11 1.96
N LEU A 607 -42.55 18.87 1.82
CA LEU A 607 -43.22 17.86 1.02
C LEU A 607 -44.58 17.51 1.62
N GLU A 608 -44.67 17.31 2.93
CA GLU A 608 -45.96 17.07 3.61
C GLU A 608 -46.94 18.22 3.41
N GLU A 609 -46.47 19.47 3.52
CA GLU A 609 -47.32 20.65 3.28
C GLU A 609 -47.78 20.74 1.81
N SER A 610 -46.88 20.45 0.87
CA SER A 610 -47.18 20.46 -0.56
C SER A 610 -48.17 19.36 -0.95
N MET A 611 -48.01 18.15 -0.40
CA MET A 611 -48.93 17.04 -0.59
C MET A 611 -50.33 17.40 -0.10
N LYS A 612 -50.45 17.97 1.10
CA LYS A 612 -51.75 18.44 1.63
C LYS A 612 -52.40 19.50 0.73
N LYS A 613 -51.62 20.45 0.22
CA LYS A 613 -52.14 21.48 -0.70
C LYS A 613 -52.61 20.87 -2.03
N LEU A 614 -51.86 19.90 -2.55
CA LEU A 614 -52.21 19.21 -3.80
C LEU A 614 -53.52 18.42 -3.63
N GLU A 615 -53.67 17.69 -2.53
CA GLU A 615 -54.90 16.95 -2.19
C GLU A 615 -56.12 17.88 -2.14
N LEU A 616 -56.00 19.05 -1.48
CA LEU A 616 -57.09 20.04 -1.44
C LEU A 616 -57.41 20.62 -2.83
N THR A 617 -56.40 20.87 -3.66
CA THR A 617 -56.59 21.42 -5.00
C THR A 617 -57.25 20.41 -5.92
N HIS A 618 -56.86 19.13 -5.83
CA HIS A 618 -57.46 18.06 -6.60
C HIS A 618 -58.96 17.93 -6.30
N ALA A 619 -59.35 17.98 -5.03
CA ALA A 619 -60.76 17.92 -4.63
C ALA A 619 -61.60 19.07 -5.21
N VAL A 620 -61.03 20.28 -5.32
CA VAL A 620 -61.71 21.43 -5.93
C VAL A 620 -61.85 21.26 -7.44
N LEU A 621 -60.79 20.81 -8.12
CA LEU A 621 -60.81 20.61 -9.57
C LEU A 621 -61.79 19.51 -10.00
N GLU A 622 -61.91 18.43 -9.22
CA GLU A 622 -62.89 17.37 -9.50
C GLU A 622 -64.34 17.88 -9.45
N GLU A 623 -64.64 18.80 -8.54
CA GLU A 623 -65.98 19.42 -8.46
C GLU A 623 -66.21 20.43 -9.59
N GLU A 624 -65.18 21.20 -9.97
CA GLU A 624 -65.26 22.13 -11.11
C GLU A 624 -65.50 21.39 -12.44
N GLU A 625 -64.80 20.27 -12.66
CA GLU A 625 -64.98 19.44 -13.86
C GLU A 625 -66.41 18.90 -14.00
N LYS A 626 -67.01 18.43 -12.89
CA LYS A 626 -68.41 17.96 -12.90
C LYS A 626 -69.39 19.05 -13.30
N ILE A 627 -69.23 20.25 -12.72
CA ILE A 627 -70.10 21.39 -13.03
C ILE A 627 -69.98 21.78 -14.51
N GLN A 628 -68.77 21.74 -15.07
CA GLN A 628 -68.55 22.07 -16.47
C GLN A 628 -69.24 21.06 -17.42
N GLN A 629 -69.18 19.77 -17.11
CA GLN A 629 -69.86 18.74 -17.91
C GLN A 629 -71.38 18.94 -17.94
N GLU A 630 -72.00 19.26 -16.79
CA GLU A 630 -73.44 19.54 -16.72
C GLU A 630 -73.83 20.77 -17.56
N LEU A 631 -73.03 21.84 -17.52
CA LEU A 631 -73.25 23.04 -18.33
C LEU A 631 -73.12 22.77 -19.84
N ASP A 632 -72.11 22.01 -20.24
CA ASP A 632 -71.89 21.66 -21.65
C ASP A 632 -73.07 20.84 -22.20
N GLU A 633 -73.61 19.89 -21.42
CA GLU A 633 -74.80 19.11 -21.79
C GLU A 633 -76.06 19.97 -21.96
N GLU A 634 -76.31 20.93 -21.06
CA GLU A 634 -77.45 21.85 -21.20
C GLU A 634 -77.32 22.73 -22.44
N SER A 635 -76.12 23.24 -22.72
CA SER A 635 -75.86 24.12 -23.86
C SER A 635 -76.15 23.44 -25.21
N ALA A 636 -75.77 22.16 -25.35
CA ALA A 636 -76.00 21.38 -26.57
C ALA A 636 -77.50 21.13 -26.82
N LYS A 637 -78.29 20.88 -25.77
CA LYS A 637 -79.75 20.71 -25.88
C LYS A 637 -80.43 21.98 -26.35
N LEU A 638 -80.04 23.14 -25.80
CA LEU A 638 -80.60 24.42 -26.20
C LEU A 638 -80.32 24.71 -27.67
N GLN A 639 -79.10 24.47 -28.14
CA GLN A 639 -78.72 24.72 -29.54
C GLN A 639 -79.60 23.94 -30.52
N VAL A 640 -79.77 22.63 -30.30
CA VAL A 640 -80.59 21.76 -31.16
C VAL A 640 -82.04 22.22 -31.22
N MET A 641 -82.61 22.68 -30.10
CA MET A 641 -83.99 23.15 -30.04
C MET A 641 -84.17 24.46 -30.82
N THR A 642 -83.23 25.40 -30.70
CA THR A 642 -83.27 26.66 -31.45
C THR A 642 -83.22 26.41 -32.96
N GLU A 643 -82.36 25.50 -33.43
CA GLU A 643 -82.28 25.15 -34.86
C GLU A 643 -83.58 24.54 -35.40
N LEU A 644 -84.31 23.75 -34.61
CA LEU A 644 -85.61 23.21 -35.00
C LEU A 644 -86.66 24.33 -35.16
N GLU A 645 -86.73 25.24 -34.18
CA GLU A 645 -87.69 26.35 -34.17
C GLU A 645 -87.54 27.22 -35.42
N GLU A 646 -86.31 27.52 -35.85
CA GLU A 646 -86.05 28.26 -37.08
C GLU A 646 -86.60 27.57 -38.33
N VAL A 647 -86.49 26.23 -38.41
CA VAL A 647 -86.92 25.46 -39.58
C VAL A 647 -88.44 25.41 -39.74
N ILE A 648 -89.20 25.35 -38.64
CA ILE A 648 -90.67 25.20 -38.69
C ILE A 648 -91.42 26.53 -38.51
N ALA A 649 -90.73 27.63 -38.23
CA ALA A 649 -91.34 28.93 -37.91
C ALA A 649 -92.30 29.44 -39.01
N ALA A 650 -91.89 29.34 -40.28
CA ALA A 650 -92.69 29.79 -41.41
C ALA A 650 -93.99 28.99 -41.56
N ASP A 651 -93.92 27.67 -41.38
CA ASP A 651 -95.08 26.79 -41.45
C ASP A 651 -96.04 26.99 -40.28
N LEU A 652 -95.52 27.26 -39.08
CA LEU A 652 -96.35 27.58 -37.91
C LEU A 652 -97.08 28.91 -38.06
N LEU A 653 -96.43 29.92 -38.64
CA LEU A 653 -97.08 31.20 -38.99
C LEU A 653 -98.16 31.01 -40.07
N ARG A 654 -97.88 30.17 -41.07
CA ARG A 654 -98.87 29.80 -42.10
C ARG A 654 -100.07 29.08 -41.46
N LEU A 655 -99.81 28.13 -40.56
CA LEU A 655 -100.84 27.39 -39.84
C LEU A 655 -101.68 28.31 -38.95
N SER A 656 -101.07 29.25 -38.22
CA SER A 656 -101.82 30.23 -37.43
C SER A 656 -102.70 31.13 -38.31
N SER A 657 -102.18 31.59 -39.45
CA SER A 657 -102.96 32.43 -40.40
C SER A 657 -104.16 31.69 -41.00
N MET A 658 -103.99 30.40 -41.34
CA MET A 658 -105.08 29.58 -41.87
C MET A 658 -106.16 29.34 -40.80
N ILE A 659 -105.77 29.08 -39.55
CA ILE A 659 -106.69 28.94 -38.41
C ILE A 659 -107.47 30.24 -38.16
N GLU A 660 -106.81 31.40 -38.22
CA GLU A 660 -107.45 32.70 -38.03
C GLU A 660 -108.47 33.04 -39.13
N SER A 661 -108.22 32.60 -40.38
CA SER A 661 -109.09 32.86 -41.55
C SER A 661 -110.27 31.90 -41.70
N LEU A 662 -110.35 30.83 -40.90
CA LEU A 662 -111.39 29.80 -40.99
C LEU A 662 -112.84 30.30 -40.84
N PRO A 663 -113.16 31.20 -39.88
CA PRO A 663 -114.54 31.58 -39.58
C PRO A 663 -115.26 32.31 -40.72
N ASP A 664 -114.51 32.90 -41.66
CA ASP A 664 -115.03 33.74 -42.75
C ASP A 664 -115.13 33.00 -44.10
N SER A 665 -114.88 31.68 -44.13
CA SER A 665 -114.88 30.89 -45.37
C SER A 665 -116.22 30.16 -45.61
N ASP A 666 -116.78 30.29 -46.82
CA ASP A 666 -117.98 29.56 -47.27
C ASP A 666 -117.75 28.03 -47.45
N GLN A 667 -116.52 27.53 -47.26
CA GLN A 667 -116.11 26.11 -47.39
C GLN A 667 -115.35 25.58 -46.15
N GLU A 668 -115.87 25.80 -44.94
CA GLU A 668 -115.26 25.50 -43.62
C GLU A 668 -114.66 24.08 -43.48
N SER A 669 -115.35 23.05 -44.00
CA SER A 669 -114.89 21.64 -43.95
C SER A 669 -113.60 21.40 -44.72
N ARG A 670 -113.40 22.13 -45.83
CA ARG A 670 -112.25 21.96 -46.73
C ARG A 670 -111.02 22.68 -46.20
N GLU A 671 -111.17 23.91 -45.72
CA GLU A 671 -110.08 24.66 -45.10
C GLU A 671 -109.61 23.99 -43.78
N SER A 672 -110.53 23.41 -43.01
CA SER A 672 -110.17 22.54 -41.85
C SER A 672 -109.31 21.34 -42.27
N GLY A 673 -109.65 20.69 -43.38
CA GLY A 673 -108.87 19.58 -43.94
C GLY A 673 -107.47 20.00 -44.42
N ARG A 674 -107.34 21.20 -45.00
CA ARG A 674 -106.03 21.76 -45.40
C ARG A 674 -105.16 22.14 -44.20
N ILE A 675 -105.74 22.61 -43.10
CA ILE A 675 -105.01 22.83 -41.84
C ILE A 675 -104.53 21.51 -41.25
N ALA A 676 -105.37 20.47 -41.24
CA ALA A 676 -104.96 19.14 -40.78
C ALA A 676 -103.79 18.59 -41.63
N LEU A 677 -103.81 18.86 -42.94
CA LEU A 677 -102.73 18.50 -43.86
C LEU A 677 -101.42 19.23 -43.52
N LEU A 678 -101.46 20.55 -43.29
CA LEU A 678 -100.29 21.35 -42.89
C LEU A 678 -99.76 20.94 -41.51
N LEU A 679 -100.63 20.63 -40.55
CA LEU A 679 -100.23 20.18 -39.21
C LEU A 679 -99.51 18.83 -39.25
N CYS A 680 -99.98 17.90 -40.10
CA CYS A 680 -99.31 16.63 -40.34
C CYS A 680 -97.93 16.84 -40.97
N PHE A 681 -97.85 17.72 -41.97
CA PHE A 681 -96.59 18.12 -42.60
C PHE A 681 -95.59 18.66 -41.57
N VAL A 682 -95.96 19.67 -40.77
CA VAL A 682 -95.07 20.24 -39.74
C VAL A 682 -94.59 19.18 -38.75
N LYS A 683 -95.49 18.30 -38.30
CA LYS A 683 -95.17 17.22 -37.36
C LYS A 683 -94.15 16.24 -37.94
N ARG A 684 -94.35 15.79 -39.18
CA ARG A 684 -93.45 14.82 -39.83
C ARG A 684 -92.15 15.47 -40.30
N SER A 685 -92.18 16.73 -40.73
CA SER A 685 -90.97 17.53 -40.99
C SER A 685 -90.11 17.72 -39.73
N SER A 686 -90.71 17.96 -38.57
CA SER A 686 -89.99 18.01 -37.28
C SER A 686 -89.35 16.66 -36.93
N ASN A 687 -90.04 15.55 -37.18
CA ASN A 687 -89.48 14.22 -36.98
C ASN A 687 -88.29 13.96 -37.92
N LEU A 688 -88.42 14.30 -39.20
CA LEU A 688 -87.33 14.20 -40.18
C LEU A 688 -86.13 15.09 -39.82
N PHE A 689 -86.34 16.24 -39.17
CA PHE A 689 -85.27 17.08 -38.62
C PHE A 689 -84.49 16.36 -37.50
N PHE A 690 -85.18 15.80 -36.51
CA PHE A 690 -84.52 15.02 -35.45
C PHE A 690 -83.82 13.78 -36.01
N ARG A 691 -84.46 13.08 -36.96
CA ARG A 691 -83.85 11.94 -37.64
C ARG A 691 -82.57 12.32 -38.39
N LYS A 692 -82.51 13.51 -39.00
CA LYS A 692 -81.29 14.02 -39.64
C LYS A 692 -80.14 14.21 -38.64
N GLN A 693 -80.43 14.56 -37.39
CA GLN A 693 -79.43 14.71 -36.34
C GLN A 693 -79.00 13.36 -35.74
N GLU A 694 -79.87 12.35 -35.75
CA GLU A 694 -79.59 11.00 -35.24
C GLU A 694 -78.93 10.07 -36.27
N THR A 695 -79.43 10.05 -37.51
CA THR A 695 -79.06 9.08 -38.55
C THR A 695 -78.98 9.71 -39.95
N LYS A 696 -78.20 9.09 -40.85
CA LYS A 696 -78.07 9.56 -42.25
C LYS A 696 -79.11 8.95 -43.20
N LEU A 697 -79.69 7.82 -42.83
CA LEU A 697 -80.59 7.01 -43.65
C LEU A 697 -81.94 6.85 -42.94
N LEU A 698 -83.02 6.87 -43.72
CA LEU A 698 -84.40 6.66 -43.30
C LEU A 698 -84.95 5.41 -44.02
N SER A 699 -85.71 4.58 -43.31
CA SER A 699 -86.39 3.44 -43.95
C SER A 699 -87.44 3.93 -44.97
N ALA A 700 -87.49 3.36 -46.18
CA ALA A 700 -88.56 3.64 -47.13
C ALA A 700 -89.95 3.33 -46.58
N SER A 701 -90.08 2.38 -45.64
CA SER A 701 -91.36 2.11 -44.98
C SER A 701 -91.84 3.33 -44.17
N GLU A 702 -90.92 4.05 -43.53
CA GLU A 702 -91.22 5.24 -42.70
C GLU A 702 -91.62 6.43 -43.58
N LEU A 703 -90.89 6.69 -44.68
CA LEU A 703 -91.31 7.70 -45.67
C LEU A 703 -92.66 7.36 -46.31
N SER A 704 -92.88 6.09 -46.67
CA SER A 704 -94.15 5.65 -47.25
C SER A 704 -95.31 5.82 -46.27
N ALA A 705 -95.08 5.62 -44.97
CA ALA A 705 -96.06 5.87 -43.93
C ALA A 705 -96.36 7.36 -43.80
N TYR A 706 -95.36 8.25 -43.85
CA TYR A 706 -95.59 9.70 -43.81
C TYR A 706 -96.39 10.19 -45.02
N VAL A 707 -96.08 9.67 -46.21
CA VAL A 707 -96.83 9.98 -47.44
C VAL A 707 -98.25 9.41 -47.40
N ALA A 708 -98.44 8.20 -46.85
CA ALA A 708 -99.75 7.61 -46.65
C ALA A 708 -100.60 8.42 -45.67
N GLU A 709 -100.02 8.97 -44.59
CA GLU A 709 -100.73 9.87 -43.67
C GLU A 709 -101.24 11.13 -44.36
N LEU A 710 -100.43 11.76 -45.24
CA LEU A 710 -100.90 12.89 -46.05
C LEU A 710 -102.07 12.48 -46.97
N ALA A 711 -101.99 11.29 -47.55
CA ALA A 711 -103.04 10.74 -48.42
C ALA A 711 -104.34 10.42 -47.67
N GLU A 712 -104.26 9.92 -46.44
CA GLU A 712 -105.42 9.69 -45.56
C GLU A 712 -106.09 11.01 -45.17
N ILE A 713 -105.29 12.02 -44.79
CA ILE A 713 -105.81 13.34 -44.43
C ILE A 713 -106.50 14.00 -45.63
N ALA A 714 -105.97 13.82 -46.84
CA ALA A 714 -106.56 14.32 -48.08
C ALA A 714 -107.99 13.82 -48.34
N GLN A 715 -108.35 12.61 -47.87
CA GLN A 715 -109.69 12.04 -48.05
C GLN A 715 -110.78 12.81 -47.31
N TYR A 716 -110.46 13.42 -46.17
CA TYR A 716 -111.43 14.14 -45.34
C TYR A 716 -112.01 15.39 -46.00
N PHE A 717 -111.33 15.93 -47.03
CA PHE A 717 -111.80 17.09 -47.79
C PHE A 717 -112.08 16.79 -49.27
N GLY A 718 -112.38 15.51 -49.58
CA GLY A 718 -112.94 15.11 -50.87
C GLY A 718 -111.92 14.68 -51.94
N MET A 719 -110.63 14.62 -51.62
CA MET A 719 -109.60 14.13 -52.55
C MET A 719 -109.24 12.67 -52.27
N LYS A 720 -109.37 11.79 -53.27
CA LYS A 720 -108.88 10.41 -53.14
C LYS A 720 -107.47 10.31 -53.72
N ILE A 721 -106.51 10.04 -52.85
CA ILE A 721 -105.12 9.79 -53.23
C ILE A 721 -104.85 8.29 -53.16
N LEU A 722 -104.50 7.68 -54.30
CA LEU A 722 -104.07 6.28 -54.34
C LEU A 722 -102.54 6.24 -54.32
N VAL A 723 -101.97 5.76 -53.22
CA VAL A 723 -100.52 5.67 -53.01
C VAL A 723 -100.06 4.25 -53.35
N ASN A 724 -99.23 4.11 -54.37
CA ASN A 724 -98.49 2.88 -54.65
C ASN A 724 -97.00 3.13 -54.40
N SER A 725 -96.42 2.38 -53.46
CA SER A 725 -94.99 2.47 -53.12
C SER A 725 -94.31 1.13 -53.37
N GLU A 726 -93.34 1.12 -54.28
CA GLU A 726 -92.56 -0.08 -54.64
C GLU A 726 -91.14 -0.06 -54.04
N ILE A 727 -90.79 1.01 -53.32
CA ILE A 727 -89.48 1.18 -52.68
C ILE A 727 -89.43 0.41 -51.37
N LYS A 728 -88.38 -0.40 -51.18
CA LYS A 728 -88.12 -1.20 -49.97
C LYS A 728 -86.80 -0.90 -49.28
N GLU A 729 -85.99 -0.02 -49.87
CA GLU A 729 -84.62 0.26 -49.45
C GLU A 729 -84.53 1.52 -48.58
N GLU A 730 -83.40 1.75 -47.90
CA GLU A 730 -83.18 2.96 -47.13
C GLU A 730 -82.86 4.16 -48.04
N ILE A 731 -83.36 5.34 -47.67
CA ILE A 731 -83.24 6.58 -48.43
C ILE A 731 -82.52 7.61 -47.56
N PRO A 732 -81.55 8.39 -48.08
CA PRO A 732 -80.96 9.50 -47.34
C PRO A 732 -82.02 10.44 -46.76
N VAL A 733 -81.91 10.82 -45.48
CA VAL A 733 -82.92 11.63 -44.78
C VAL A 733 -83.18 12.96 -45.51
N LEU A 734 -82.15 13.55 -46.12
CA LEU A 734 -82.25 14.74 -46.97
C LEU A 734 -83.17 14.51 -48.18
N GLN A 735 -82.96 13.43 -48.93
CA GLN A 735 -83.80 13.08 -50.09
C GLN A 735 -85.23 12.74 -49.65
N ALA A 736 -85.38 12.03 -48.52
CA ALA A 736 -86.68 11.69 -47.95
C ALA A 736 -87.48 12.94 -47.53
N ARG A 737 -86.82 13.94 -46.92
CA ARG A 737 -87.43 15.24 -46.62
C ARG A 737 -87.90 15.95 -47.88
N SER A 738 -87.05 16.07 -48.89
CA SER A 738 -87.42 16.71 -50.16
C SER A 738 -88.57 16.00 -50.88
N LEU A 739 -88.59 14.67 -50.88
CA LEU A 739 -89.69 13.87 -51.43
C LEU A 739 -91.00 14.11 -50.66
N TYR A 740 -90.93 14.20 -49.33
CA TYR A 740 -92.10 14.45 -48.48
C TYR A 740 -92.66 15.86 -48.66
N GLU A 741 -91.79 16.87 -48.68
CA GLU A 741 -92.15 18.27 -48.87
C GLU A 741 -92.69 18.55 -50.28
N PHE A 742 -92.12 17.91 -51.30
CA PHE A 742 -92.67 17.95 -52.66
C PHE A 742 -94.03 17.26 -52.74
N THR A 743 -94.22 16.13 -52.03
CA THR A 743 -95.52 15.47 -51.94
C THR A 743 -96.56 16.39 -51.31
N TYR A 744 -96.24 17.02 -50.17
CA TYR A 744 -97.13 17.98 -49.53
C TYR A 744 -97.49 19.14 -50.47
N SER A 745 -96.50 19.73 -51.16
CA SER A 745 -96.71 20.84 -52.10
C SER A 745 -97.66 20.48 -53.24
N VAL A 746 -97.50 19.28 -53.84
CA VAL A 746 -98.38 18.79 -54.90
C VAL A 746 -99.78 18.53 -54.37
N VAL A 747 -99.91 17.95 -53.17
CA VAL A 747 -101.20 17.66 -52.54
C VAL A 747 -101.93 18.93 -52.13
N ASP A 748 -101.26 19.92 -51.53
CA ASP A 748 -101.88 21.22 -51.21
C ASP A 748 -102.29 21.97 -52.48
N ARG A 749 -101.51 21.90 -53.56
CA ARG A 749 -101.92 22.51 -54.83
C ARG A 749 -103.10 21.79 -55.48
N ALA A 750 -103.11 20.46 -55.48
CA ALA A 750 -104.26 19.67 -55.93
C ALA A 750 -105.52 19.99 -55.08
N ALA A 751 -105.34 20.22 -53.78
CA ALA A 751 -106.39 20.64 -52.87
C ALA A 751 -106.93 22.03 -53.21
N GLN A 752 -106.12 22.95 -53.73
CA GLN A 752 -106.58 24.27 -54.19
C GLN A 752 -107.30 24.19 -55.55
N ALA A 753 -106.89 23.28 -56.43
CA ALA A 753 -107.37 23.18 -57.81
C ALA A 753 -108.62 22.28 -58.00
N GLU A 754 -109.30 21.86 -56.92
CA GLU A 754 -110.53 21.03 -56.95
C GLU A 754 -110.38 19.64 -57.60
N ASN A 755 -109.17 19.09 -57.61
CA ASN A 755 -108.92 17.82 -58.27
C ASN A 755 -109.42 16.61 -57.44
N PRO A 756 -110.41 15.82 -57.91
CA PRO A 756 -111.04 14.78 -57.08
C PRO A 756 -110.16 13.53 -56.90
N HIS A 757 -109.22 13.27 -57.82
CA HIS A 757 -108.44 12.03 -57.86
C HIS A 757 -106.97 12.27 -58.22
N LEU A 758 -106.07 11.82 -57.34
CA LEU A 758 -104.62 11.87 -57.52
C LEU A 758 -104.05 10.46 -57.36
N LEU A 759 -103.19 10.05 -58.28
CA LEU A 759 -102.47 8.79 -58.18
C LEU A 759 -100.99 9.07 -57.96
N LEU A 760 -100.47 8.62 -56.82
CA LEU A 760 -99.09 8.78 -56.40
C LEU A 760 -98.39 7.43 -56.56
N HIS A 761 -97.36 7.40 -57.40
CA HIS A 761 -96.47 6.26 -57.56
C HIS A 761 -95.06 6.63 -57.11
N LEU A 762 -94.59 5.96 -56.06
CA LEU A 762 -93.22 6.04 -55.59
C LEU A 762 -92.50 4.76 -55.99
N LEU A 763 -91.54 4.86 -56.91
CA LEU A 763 -90.90 3.71 -57.55
C LEU A 763 -89.40 3.94 -57.76
N THR A 764 -88.67 2.86 -58.00
CA THR A 764 -87.26 2.92 -58.36
C THR A 764 -87.11 2.58 -59.85
N GLU A 765 -86.64 3.53 -60.65
CA GLU A 765 -86.48 3.37 -62.09
C GLU A 765 -85.06 3.74 -62.51
N LYS A 766 -84.36 2.83 -63.22
CA LYS A 766 -83.01 3.06 -63.78
C LYS A 766 -82.03 3.72 -62.79
N ASP A 767 -82.01 3.21 -61.56
CA ASP A 767 -81.13 3.71 -60.48
C ASP A 767 -81.45 5.14 -60.00
N GLN A 768 -82.72 5.54 -60.12
CA GLN A 768 -83.27 6.76 -59.55
C GLN A 768 -84.50 6.44 -58.69
N ILE A 769 -84.65 7.14 -57.58
CA ILE A 769 -85.91 7.18 -56.82
C ILE A 769 -86.81 8.19 -57.50
N VAL A 770 -87.96 7.73 -58.00
CA VAL A 770 -88.88 8.56 -58.77
C VAL A 770 -90.24 8.58 -58.08
N LEU A 771 -90.68 9.78 -57.73
CA LEU A 771 -92.03 10.08 -57.27
C LEU A 771 -92.83 10.64 -58.45
N ARG A 772 -93.96 10.02 -58.77
CA ARG A 772 -94.85 10.44 -59.86
C ARG A 772 -96.25 10.69 -59.34
N PHE A 773 -96.84 11.76 -59.82
CA PHE A 773 -98.24 12.11 -59.63
C PHE A 773 -98.93 12.12 -60.97
N ILE A 774 -100.10 11.50 -61.03
CA ILE A 774 -101.02 11.59 -62.15
C ILE A 774 -102.33 12.16 -61.61
N ALA A 775 -102.76 13.29 -62.18
CA ALA A 775 -103.93 14.02 -61.71
C ALA A 775 -105.06 14.00 -62.75
N SER A 776 -106.32 13.95 -62.28
CA SER A 776 -107.50 13.82 -63.14
C SER A 776 -107.89 15.11 -63.88
N GLU A 777 -107.49 16.27 -63.35
CA GLU A 777 -107.69 17.60 -63.95
C GLU A 777 -106.37 18.37 -64.14
N ASP A 778 -106.41 19.49 -64.87
CA ASP A 778 -105.24 20.21 -65.36
C ASP A 778 -104.46 20.91 -64.21
N LEU A 779 -103.26 20.38 -63.89
CA LEU A 779 -102.27 20.94 -62.95
C LEU A 779 -101.04 21.55 -63.67
N ARG A 780 -101.14 21.97 -64.94
CA ARG A 780 -100.01 22.45 -65.76
C ARG A 780 -99.22 23.64 -65.19
N SER A 781 -99.75 24.36 -64.21
CA SER A 781 -99.09 25.51 -63.57
C SER A 781 -98.40 25.18 -62.23
N PHE A 782 -98.18 23.90 -61.89
CA PHE A 782 -97.48 23.56 -60.65
C PHE A 782 -95.99 23.82 -60.75
N GLU A 783 -95.48 24.72 -59.90
CA GLU A 783 -94.07 24.91 -59.64
C GLU A 783 -93.85 24.83 -58.12
N PRO A 784 -92.87 24.04 -57.62
CA PRO A 784 -92.52 24.01 -56.20
C PRO A 784 -91.92 25.36 -55.77
N GLU A 785 -91.98 25.68 -54.47
CA GLU A 785 -91.40 26.92 -53.93
C GLU A 785 -89.89 27.02 -54.19
N ILE A 786 -89.36 28.25 -54.28
CA ILE A 786 -87.96 28.52 -54.67
C ILE A 786 -86.97 27.81 -53.73
N ASP A 787 -87.26 27.77 -52.43
CA ASP A 787 -86.41 27.13 -51.43
C ASP A 787 -86.40 25.59 -51.61
N LEU A 788 -87.55 25.00 -51.89
CA LEU A 788 -87.66 23.57 -52.22
C LEU A 788 -87.00 23.24 -53.57
N GLN A 789 -87.05 24.13 -54.56
CA GLN A 789 -86.31 23.98 -55.82
C GLN A 789 -84.80 23.97 -55.61
N ALA A 790 -84.31 24.86 -54.74
CA ALA A 790 -82.91 24.92 -54.37
C ALA A 790 -82.49 23.66 -53.60
N GLU A 791 -83.32 23.16 -52.68
CA GLU A 791 -83.05 21.92 -51.93
C GLU A 791 -83.05 20.68 -52.84
N ILE A 792 -84.04 20.55 -53.73
CA ILE A 792 -84.11 19.49 -54.75
C ILE A 792 -82.85 19.51 -55.63
N SER A 793 -82.43 20.68 -56.10
CA SER A 793 -81.22 20.84 -56.93
C SER A 793 -79.95 20.49 -56.15
N SER A 794 -79.87 20.91 -54.87
CA SER A 794 -78.73 20.61 -54.00
C SER A 794 -78.59 19.12 -53.69
N ALA A 795 -79.70 18.38 -53.65
CA ALA A 795 -79.76 16.94 -53.48
C ALA A 795 -79.62 16.16 -54.81
N GLY A 796 -79.31 16.85 -55.92
CA GLY A 796 -79.07 16.28 -57.24
C GLY A 796 -80.34 15.82 -57.97
N GLY A 797 -81.51 16.24 -57.50
CA GLY A 797 -82.80 15.86 -58.08
C GLY A 797 -83.24 16.76 -59.23
N SER A 798 -84.19 16.25 -60.01
CA SER A 798 -84.85 16.99 -61.09
C SER A 798 -86.35 16.72 -61.06
N PHE A 799 -87.16 17.76 -61.23
CA PHE A 799 -88.61 17.61 -61.39
C PHE A 799 -89.03 17.94 -62.83
N ALA A 800 -90.12 17.34 -63.28
CA ALA A 800 -90.67 17.57 -64.61
C ALA A 800 -92.19 17.39 -64.61
N CYS A 801 -92.90 18.27 -65.33
CA CYS A 801 -94.32 18.17 -65.63
C CYS A 801 -94.50 17.77 -67.10
N LYS A 802 -95.28 16.71 -67.38
CA LYS A 802 -95.55 16.19 -68.73
C LYS A 802 -97.05 16.12 -68.99
N ASP A 803 -97.45 16.46 -70.21
CA ASP A 803 -98.83 16.31 -70.70
C ASP A 803 -99.05 14.89 -71.21
N LEU A 804 -100.08 14.21 -70.72
CA LEU A 804 -100.42 12.82 -71.03
C LEU A 804 -101.85 12.77 -71.57
N ASP A 805 -102.06 13.21 -72.82
CA ASP A 805 -103.31 13.12 -73.61
C ASP A 805 -104.62 13.02 -72.76
N GLY A 806 -104.89 14.06 -71.96
CA GLY A 806 -106.05 14.14 -71.06
C GLY A 806 -105.75 14.09 -69.56
N ALA A 807 -104.49 13.93 -69.14
CA ALA A 807 -104.03 14.01 -67.74
C ALA A 807 -102.66 14.70 -67.62
N VAL A 808 -102.34 15.23 -66.44
CA VAL A 808 -101.02 15.86 -66.16
C VAL A 808 -100.18 14.94 -65.28
N GLY A 809 -98.96 14.63 -65.73
CA GLY A 809 -97.97 13.87 -64.98
C GLY A 809 -96.91 14.77 -64.36
N ILE A 810 -96.85 14.85 -63.02
CA ILE A 810 -95.78 15.57 -62.29
C ILE A 810 -94.81 14.51 -61.76
N SER A 811 -93.51 14.69 -61.97
CA SER A 811 -92.51 13.74 -61.50
C SER A 811 -91.35 14.44 -60.83
N LEU A 812 -90.84 13.84 -59.75
CA LEU A 812 -89.60 14.21 -59.07
C LEU A 812 -88.69 12.99 -59.05
N ALA A 813 -87.46 13.13 -59.52
CA ALA A 813 -86.47 12.06 -59.55
C ALA A 813 -85.22 12.48 -58.80
N PHE A 814 -84.74 11.62 -57.90
CA PHE A 814 -83.43 11.73 -57.28
C PHE A 814 -82.52 10.58 -57.74
N PRO A 815 -81.23 10.82 -57.99
CA PRO A 815 -80.28 9.75 -58.20
C PRO A 815 -80.22 8.88 -56.95
N ARG A 816 -80.21 7.56 -57.14
CA ARG A 816 -79.98 6.63 -56.04
C ARG A 816 -78.60 6.90 -55.47
N ALA A 817 -78.51 7.06 -54.16
CA ALA A 817 -77.24 7.25 -53.49
C ALA A 817 -76.45 5.92 -53.54
N GLY A 818 -75.34 5.93 -54.27
CA GLY A 818 -74.50 4.77 -54.53
C GLY A 818 -73.09 5.10 -55.02
N GLU A 819 -72.50 6.21 -54.55
CA GLU A 819 -71.16 6.32 -53.92
C GLU A 819 -71.04 7.67 -53.21
#